data_AF-A0A8T5S3K6-F1
#
_entry.id   AF-A0A8T5S3K6-F1
#
_cell.length_a   1.000
_cell.length_b   1.000
_cell.length_c   1.000
_cell.angle_alpha   90.00
_cell.angle_beta   90.00
_cell.angle_gamma   90.00
#
_symmetry.space_group_name_H-M   'P 1'
#
loop_
_entity.id
_entity.type
_entity.pdbx_description
1 polymer ?
#
loop_
_entity_poly.entity_id
_entity_poly.type
_entity_poly.pdbx_seq_one_letter_code
_entity_poly.pdbx_strand_id
1 'polypeptide(L)'
;MSSKSKLITAIVLLAVGAGLIPTGLVTNDYLRDQVYDGVPEAMLKIKADAVPGLEDKIPVLGLPDILKGVFDLASAGVEPLLKVKATPDSLLGLKAEIEGQLLGIINFATLAQGMAFAFNTLNVSVGPAAALDTFFNNATYADPYISLPSIAMIVTNLSYSLAAAQALLFDGIYDGSFVNPWGLPSNTVMGILEEMEFGTGASNFYTFMGNAWYWKYVIGPYSYPMDSAMYLYNATEAQLLSITAGGYMDWAFANWVPGAFAATFGITVAEALSTGFYRQWANATFFDDGIDIGAFLGISELKGFEVGLPDPTNISIATCIDLWNVSHPLSFTNENGLMDWLDAGLGDTDLQTTLMTTFSLTPTQLTMIITWLSNFIDNVTPALVLDATGQTVSQLATLAFYEQWANGTIFGEVVLPDGFLGEIDASFGGAAYFEIGLPSPSGLSLAECINLWDVFNDKTFFYGPSFTSVWLPALMGGPTTAIETYFLVSAGEAADLVTWLRAFADMTGDPATSKAAMVLAYDYGQTITQIATAAFYEQWSNGTINGDDALPDGFLAERVPPIYGPPYFEIGLSFSATLTLTQCAALWNVNSEYSLVTVSGIHKWYKAAEGNTMYTTLATQNGGLNFVQMGAILEWLPVFRDVIVNILAEDDKNLPMEPYDLGQTLAISLGAGGGALAALGVVLLILSRRS
;
A
#
# COMPACT_ATOMS: atom_id res chain seq x y z
N MET A 1 -85.91 -0.85 57.40
CA MET A 1 -84.68 -0.19 57.91
C MET A 1 -85.06 1.10 58.63
N SER A 2 -84.66 1.29 59.89
CA SER A 2 -84.86 2.55 60.62
C SER A 2 -84.04 3.69 59.96
N SER A 3 -84.48 4.95 60.10
CA SER A 3 -83.78 6.11 59.51
C SER A 3 -82.28 6.16 59.91
N LYS A 4 -81.97 5.80 61.17
CA LYS A 4 -80.58 5.64 61.65
C LYS A 4 -79.79 4.58 60.90
N SER A 5 -80.41 3.43 60.59
CA SER A 5 -79.74 2.36 59.85
C SER A 5 -79.47 2.77 58.40
N LYS A 6 -80.37 3.53 57.76
CA LYS A 6 -80.15 4.06 56.40
C LYS A 6 -79.01 5.07 56.38
N LEU A 7 -78.93 5.95 57.38
CA LEU A 7 -77.87 6.95 57.51
C LEU A 7 -76.50 6.30 57.75
N ILE A 8 -76.42 5.30 58.63
CA ILE A 8 -75.16 4.57 58.88
C ILE A 8 -74.70 3.83 57.62
N THR A 9 -75.62 3.13 56.93
CA THR A 9 -75.30 2.47 55.65
C THR A 9 -74.87 3.47 54.58
N ALA A 10 -75.52 4.64 54.49
CA ALA A 10 -75.14 5.70 53.56
C ALA A 10 -73.71 6.24 53.83
N ILE A 11 -73.36 6.46 55.10
CA ILE A 11 -72.02 6.93 55.50
C ILE A 11 -70.96 5.86 55.21
N VAL A 12 -71.25 4.58 55.49
CA VAL A 12 -70.33 3.47 55.19
C VAL A 12 -70.11 3.35 53.69
N LEU A 13 -71.16 3.42 52.86
CA LEU A 13 -71.05 3.36 51.41
C LEU A 13 -70.28 4.55 50.82
N LEU A 14 -70.46 5.75 51.39
CA LEU A 14 -69.68 6.94 51.04
C LEU A 14 -68.20 6.80 51.45
N ALA A 15 -67.91 6.29 52.65
CA ALA A 15 -66.55 6.11 53.14
C ALA A 15 -65.79 5.03 52.33
N VAL A 16 -66.45 3.93 52.00
CA VAL A 16 -65.89 2.87 51.16
C VAL A 16 -65.70 3.37 49.72
N GLY A 17 -66.70 4.04 49.14
CA GLY A 17 -66.58 4.62 47.79
C GLY A 17 -65.48 5.69 47.70
N ALA A 18 -65.37 6.55 48.72
CA ALA A 18 -64.34 7.58 48.80
C ALA A 18 -62.93 7.03 49.07
N GLY A 19 -62.79 5.83 49.64
CA GLY A 19 -61.51 5.14 49.80
C GLY A 19 -61.07 4.38 48.54
N LEU A 20 -62.02 3.80 47.79
CA LEU A 20 -61.72 3.00 46.59
C LEU A 20 -61.27 3.86 45.40
N ILE A 21 -61.78 5.08 45.25
CA ILE A 21 -61.39 5.99 44.14
C ILE A 21 -59.91 6.40 44.23
N PRO A 22 -59.39 6.92 45.36
CA PRO A 22 -57.97 7.21 45.51
C PRO A 22 -57.10 5.97 45.43
N THR A 23 -57.58 4.82 45.94
CA THR A 23 -56.83 3.55 45.87
C THR A 23 -56.67 3.09 44.42
N GLY A 24 -57.72 3.23 43.59
CA GLY A 24 -57.64 2.95 42.15
C GLY A 24 -56.65 3.86 41.42
N LEU A 25 -56.63 5.17 41.75
CA LEU A 25 -55.67 6.12 41.18
C LEU A 25 -54.23 5.82 41.63
N VAL A 26 -54.01 5.57 42.92
CA VAL A 26 -52.68 5.21 43.46
C VAL A 26 -52.20 3.88 42.90
N THR A 27 -53.08 2.90 42.72
CA THR A 27 -52.73 1.61 42.11
C THR A 27 -52.40 1.76 40.63
N ASN A 28 -53.13 2.63 39.91
CA ASN A 28 -52.84 2.96 38.53
C ASN A 28 -51.49 3.69 38.37
N ASP A 29 -51.24 4.69 39.21
CA ASP A 29 -49.96 5.41 39.21
C ASP A 29 -48.82 4.48 39.61
N TYR A 30 -49.00 3.62 40.61
CA TYR A 30 -48.01 2.63 41.02
C TYR A 30 -47.70 1.62 39.90
N LEU A 31 -48.71 1.09 39.22
CA LEU A 31 -48.50 0.16 38.10
C LEU A 31 -47.90 0.86 36.88
N ARG A 32 -48.28 2.11 36.61
CA ARG A 32 -47.67 2.93 35.56
C ARG A 32 -46.19 3.20 35.85
N ASP A 33 -45.86 3.54 37.09
CA ASP A 33 -44.48 3.75 37.53
C ASP A 33 -43.69 2.43 37.45
N GLN A 34 -44.29 1.28 37.77
CA GLN A 34 -43.65 -0.03 37.57
C GLN A 34 -43.36 -0.36 36.09
N VAL A 35 -44.25 0.02 35.16
CA VAL A 35 -44.02 -0.13 33.72
C VAL A 35 -42.91 0.82 33.25
N TYR A 36 -42.86 2.05 33.78
CA TYR A 36 -41.78 3.01 33.49
C TYR A 36 -40.43 2.51 34.00
N ASP A 37 -40.41 1.92 35.19
CA ASP A 37 -39.21 1.34 35.81
C ASP A 37 -38.68 0.12 35.02
N GLY A 38 -39.54 -0.57 34.27
CA GLY A 38 -39.16 -1.72 33.43
C GLY A 38 -38.48 -1.38 32.09
N VAL A 39 -38.60 -0.13 31.62
CA VAL A 39 -37.98 0.32 30.36
C VAL A 39 -36.45 0.21 30.39
N PRO A 40 -35.74 0.73 31.42
CA PRO A 40 -34.31 0.54 31.57
C PRO A 40 -33.86 -0.93 31.55
N GLU A 41 -34.57 -1.81 32.27
CA GLU A 41 -34.24 -3.23 32.36
C GLU A 41 -34.38 -3.92 31.01
N ALA A 42 -35.49 -3.66 30.29
CA ALA A 42 -35.72 -4.18 28.95
C ALA A 42 -34.65 -3.70 27.96
N MET A 43 -34.32 -2.41 27.96
CA MET A 43 -33.27 -1.85 27.09
C MET A 43 -31.91 -2.50 27.36
N LEU A 44 -31.52 -2.63 28.63
CA LEU A 44 -30.24 -3.26 29.00
C LEU A 44 -30.21 -4.74 28.65
N LYS A 45 -31.33 -5.46 28.80
CA LYS A 45 -31.44 -6.85 28.39
C LYS A 45 -31.27 -7.01 26.89
N ILE A 46 -31.99 -6.21 26.08
CA ILE A 46 -31.83 -6.23 24.61
C ILE A 46 -30.37 -5.98 24.24
N LYS A 47 -29.71 -4.99 24.86
CA LYS A 47 -28.29 -4.73 24.62
C LYS A 47 -27.40 -5.91 25.01
N ALA A 48 -27.66 -6.53 26.17
CA ALA A 48 -26.89 -7.67 26.66
C ALA A 48 -27.04 -8.92 25.76
N ASP A 49 -28.17 -9.06 25.08
CA ASP A 49 -28.41 -10.13 24.11
C ASP A 49 -27.85 -9.78 22.72
N ALA A 50 -28.02 -8.52 22.29
CA ALA A 50 -27.65 -8.06 20.95
C ALA A 50 -26.14 -7.87 20.74
N VAL A 51 -25.42 -7.33 21.73
CA VAL A 51 -23.98 -7.06 21.60
C VAL A 51 -23.19 -8.36 21.33
N PRO A 52 -23.35 -9.45 22.11
CA PRO A 52 -22.69 -10.72 21.78
C PRO A 52 -23.07 -11.25 20.40
N GLY A 53 -24.34 -11.17 19.99
CA GLY A 53 -24.76 -11.57 18.64
C GLY A 53 -24.11 -10.73 17.53
N LEU A 54 -23.79 -9.46 17.81
CA LEU A 54 -23.03 -8.60 16.91
C LEU A 54 -21.53 -8.89 16.93
N GLU A 55 -20.94 -9.28 18.07
CA GLU A 55 -19.54 -9.71 18.16
C GLU A 55 -19.27 -10.88 17.20
N ASP A 56 -20.24 -11.79 17.05
CA ASP A 56 -20.15 -12.91 16.10
C ASP A 56 -20.30 -12.47 14.62
N LYS A 57 -21.09 -11.43 14.36
CA LYS A 57 -21.45 -11.00 12.99
C LYS A 57 -20.52 -9.97 12.41
N ILE A 58 -19.99 -9.06 13.23
CA ILE A 58 -19.17 -7.93 12.78
C ILE A 58 -17.91 -8.37 12.04
N PRO A 59 -17.16 -9.39 12.49
CA PRO A 59 -16.01 -9.88 11.73
C PRO A 59 -16.41 -10.32 10.31
N VAL A 60 -17.58 -10.96 10.15
CA VAL A 60 -18.09 -11.43 8.84
C VAL A 60 -18.60 -10.26 7.99
N LEU A 61 -19.36 -9.34 8.56
CA LEU A 61 -19.91 -8.18 7.86
C LEU A 61 -18.82 -7.18 7.46
N GLY A 62 -17.76 -7.07 8.27
CA GLY A 62 -16.60 -6.22 8.01
C GLY A 62 -15.57 -6.84 7.05
N LEU A 63 -15.74 -8.09 6.62
CA LEU A 63 -14.79 -8.75 5.71
C LEU A 63 -14.42 -7.92 4.48
N PRO A 64 -15.35 -7.25 3.77
CA PRO A 64 -15.00 -6.43 2.63
C PRO A 64 -13.95 -5.36 2.94
N ASP A 65 -14.16 -4.61 4.03
CA ASP A 65 -13.24 -3.54 4.44
C ASP A 65 -11.93 -4.10 4.99
N ILE A 66 -11.99 -5.18 5.78
CA ILE A 66 -10.80 -5.87 6.32
C ILE A 66 -9.92 -6.36 5.18
N LEU A 67 -10.48 -7.11 4.24
CA LEU A 67 -9.73 -7.70 3.13
C LEU A 67 -9.11 -6.60 2.26
N LYS A 68 -9.82 -5.49 2.05
CA LYS A 68 -9.28 -4.32 1.34
C LYS A 68 -8.13 -3.68 2.11
N GLY A 69 -8.30 -3.45 3.41
CA GLY A 69 -7.25 -2.90 4.27
C GLY A 69 -5.99 -3.77 4.26
N VAL A 70 -6.15 -5.09 4.39
CA VAL A 70 -5.03 -6.05 4.32
C VAL A 70 -4.38 -6.04 2.94
N PHE A 71 -5.15 -5.98 1.85
CA PHE A 71 -4.60 -5.85 0.48
C PHE A 71 -3.73 -4.61 0.31
N ASP A 72 -4.23 -3.45 0.75
CA ASP A 72 -3.51 -2.18 0.66
C ASP A 72 -2.22 -2.21 1.50
N LEU A 73 -2.29 -2.73 2.73
CA LEU A 73 -1.14 -2.88 3.63
C LEU A 73 -0.11 -3.89 3.10
N ALA A 74 -0.56 -5.05 2.65
CA ALA A 74 0.31 -6.11 2.13
C ALA A 74 1.02 -5.65 0.85
N SER A 75 0.31 -5.03 -0.09
CA SER A 75 0.90 -4.50 -1.32
C SER A 75 1.96 -3.42 -1.02
N ALA A 76 1.69 -2.55 -0.05
CA ALA A 76 2.64 -1.54 0.41
C ALA A 76 3.85 -2.15 1.15
N GLY A 77 3.68 -3.26 1.87
CA GLY A 77 4.76 -3.98 2.55
C GLY A 77 5.66 -4.80 1.61
N VAL A 78 5.10 -5.36 0.54
CA VAL A 78 5.85 -6.13 -0.47
C VAL A 78 6.70 -5.23 -1.37
N GLU A 79 6.27 -4.00 -1.65
CA GLU A 79 6.99 -3.12 -2.56
C GLU A 79 8.46 -2.85 -2.13
N PRO A 80 8.75 -2.45 -0.87
CA PRO A 80 10.13 -2.30 -0.39
C PRO A 80 10.94 -3.59 -0.49
N LEU A 81 10.35 -4.72 -0.12
CA LEU A 81 10.98 -6.04 -0.20
C LEU A 81 11.39 -6.38 -1.64
N LEU A 82 10.53 -6.09 -2.62
CA LEU A 82 10.86 -6.31 -4.04
C LEU A 82 11.99 -5.42 -4.54
N LYS A 83 12.07 -4.16 -4.09
CA LYS A 83 13.21 -3.29 -4.41
C LYS A 83 14.50 -3.92 -3.90
N VAL A 84 14.51 -4.36 -2.64
CA VAL A 84 15.68 -5.01 -2.02
C VAL A 84 16.04 -6.32 -2.74
N LYS A 85 15.08 -7.21 -2.97
CA LYS A 85 15.27 -8.47 -3.70
C LYS A 85 15.83 -8.26 -5.12
N ALA A 86 15.36 -7.23 -5.84
CA ALA A 86 15.80 -6.96 -7.20
C ALA A 86 17.16 -6.23 -7.27
N THR A 87 17.64 -5.67 -6.15
CA THR A 87 18.84 -4.81 -6.14
C THR A 87 20.12 -5.56 -6.51
N PRO A 88 20.44 -6.76 -6.00
CA PRO A 88 21.64 -7.49 -6.40
C PRO A 88 21.71 -7.75 -7.90
N ASP A 89 20.63 -8.22 -8.52
CA ASP A 89 20.57 -8.46 -9.96
C ASP A 89 20.65 -7.16 -10.76
N SER A 90 20.00 -6.10 -10.28
CA SER A 90 20.07 -4.76 -10.88
C SER A 90 21.51 -4.21 -10.86
N LEU A 91 22.21 -4.34 -9.73
CA LEU A 91 23.62 -3.96 -9.59
C LEU A 91 24.51 -4.75 -10.54
N LEU A 92 24.36 -6.07 -10.61
CA LEU A 92 25.17 -6.94 -11.45
C LEU A 92 24.91 -6.72 -12.95
N GLY A 93 23.64 -6.56 -13.34
CA GLY A 93 23.25 -6.22 -14.71
C GLY A 93 23.84 -4.87 -15.13
N LEU A 94 23.70 -3.85 -14.27
CA LEU A 94 24.26 -2.53 -14.54
C LEU A 94 25.80 -2.54 -14.58
N LYS A 95 26.46 -3.30 -13.71
CA LYS A 95 27.92 -3.50 -13.76
C LYS A 95 28.35 -4.08 -15.10
N ALA A 96 27.67 -5.10 -15.60
CA ALA A 96 28.00 -5.71 -16.89
C ALA A 96 27.83 -4.72 -18.05
N GLU A 97 26.76 -3.91 -18.02
CA GLU A 97 26.53 -2.86 -19.03
C GLU A 97 27.64 -1.79 -18.99
N ILE A 98 27.97 -1.28 -17.80
CA ILE A 98 29.04 -0.28 -17.63
C ILE A 98 30.41 -0.84 -18.04
N GLU A 99 30.75 -2.09 -17.66
CA GLU A 99 31.98 -2.74 -18.11
C GLU A 99 32.03 -2.84 -19.65
N GLY A 100 30.89 -3.08 -20.31
CA GLY A 100 30.75 -3.04 -21.76
C GLY A 100 31.03 -1.67 -22.37
N GLN A 101 30.59 -0.60 -21.72
CA GLN A 101 30.83 0.78 -22.18
C GLN A 101 32.28 1.24 -21.93
N LEU A 102 32.82 0.92 -20.75
CA LEU A 102 34.23 1.17 -20.39
C LEU A 102 35.19 0.49 -21.36
N LEU A 103 34.78 -0.59 -22.04
CA LEU A 103 35.57 -1.21 -23.10
C LEU A 103 35.87 -0.25 -24.23
N GLY A 104 34.88 0.53 -24.65
CA GLY A 104 35.07 1.58 -25.64
C GLY A 104 36.14 2.57 -25.18
N ILE A 105 35.95 3.13 -23.98
CA ILE A 105 36.85 4.13 -23.38
C ILE A 105 38.28 3.59 -23.26
N ILE A 106 38.45 2.41 -22.66
CA ILE A 106 39.77 1.79 -22.48
C ILE A 106 40.42 1.52 -23.84
N ASN A 107 39.67 0.98 -24.80
CA ASN A 107 40.21 0.71 -26.13
C ASN A 107 40.64 1.99 -26.84
N PHE A 108 39.81 3.04 -26.80
CA PHE A 108 40.12 4.33 -27.43
C PHE A 108 41.24 5.09 -26.70
N ALA A 109 41.31 5.00 -25.37
CA ALA A 109 42.39 5.59 -24.57
C ALA A 109 43.72 4.91 -24.88
N THR A 110 43.72 3.56 -24.95
CA THR A 110 44.89 2.77 -25.36
C THR A 110 45.33 3.14 -26.76
N LEU A 111 44.37 3.28 -27.68
CA LEU A 111 44.61 3.67 -29.06
C LEU A 111 45.27 5.06 -29.12
N ALA A 112 44.71 6.05 -28.41
CA ALA A 112 45.26 7.40 -28.32
C ALA A 112 46.68 7.40 -27.73
N GLN A 113 46.92 6.69 -26.63
CA GLN A 113 48.24 6.59 -26.01
C GLN A 113 49.26 5.91 -26.92
N GLY A 114 48.86 4.84 -27.62
CA GLY A 114 49.69 4.17 -28.59
C GLY A 114 50.06 5.09 -29.76
N MET A 115 49.10 5.88 -30.24
CA MET A 115 49.33 6.90 -31.28
C MET A 115 50.25 8.02 -30.78
N ALA A 116 50.07 8.50 -29.55
CA ALA A 116 50.92 9.51 -28.93
C ALA A 116 52.36 9.02 -28.77
N PHE A 117 52.54 7.78 -28.29
CA PHE A 117 53.86 7.17 -28.17
C PHE A 117 54.57 7.08 -29.53
N ALA A 118 53.84 6.62 -30.55
CA ALA A 118 54.37 6.52 -31.90
C ALA A 118 54.74 7.89 -32.49
N PHE A 119 53.86 8.87 -32.36
CA PHE A 119 54.12 10.25 -32.77
C PHE A 119 55.32 10.85 -32.03
N ASN A 120 55.39 10.72 -30.71
CA ASN A 120 56.49 11.26 -29.90
C ASN A 120 57.84 10.63 -30.28
N THR A 121 57.85 9.33 -30.54
CA THR A 121 59.05 8.62 -31.02
C THR A 121 59.53 9.20 -32.36
N LEU A 122 58.61 9.43 -33.31
CA LEU A 122 58.92 10.07 -34.58
C LEU A 122 59.39 11.52 -34.37
N ASN A 123 58.69 12.29 -33.55
CA ASN A 123 59.00 13.69 -33.26
C ASN A 123 60.42 13.87 -32.70
N VAL A 124 60.84 13.01 -31.78
CA VAL A 124 62.21 13.00 -31.26
C VAL A 124 63.22 12.69 -32.36
N SER A 125 62.89 11.82 -33.31
CA SER A 125 63.82 11.36 -34.35
C SER A 125 63.96 12.33 -35.54
N VAL A 126 62.88 12.97 -35.98
CA VAL A 126 62.84 13.77 -37.23
C VAL A 126 62.34 15.20 -37.03
N GLY A 127 61.91 15.57 -35.82
CA GLY A 127 61.31 16.86 -35.52
C GLY A 127 59.79 16.92 -35.84
N PRO A 128 59.07 17.93 -35.33
CA PRO A 128 57.60 17.90 -35.24
C PRO A 128 56.89 17.95 -36.60
N ALA A 129 57.34 18.82 -37.51
CA ALA A 129 56.73 18.94 -38.83
C ALA A 129 56.94 17.67 -39.68
N ALA A 130 58.15 17.11 -39.64
CA ALA A 130 58.47 15.87 -40.35
C ALA A 130 57.82 14.65 -39.70
N ALA A 131 57.62 14.67 -38.37
CA ALA A 131 56.91 13.63 -37.65
C ALA A 131 55.41 13.63 -37.94
N LEU A 132 54.76 14.80 -38.00
CA LEU A 132 53.36 14.92 -38.43
C LEU A 132 53.19 14.40 -39.87
N ASP A 133 54.04 14.84 -40.79
CA ASP A 133 54.02 14.36 -42.18
C ASP A 133 54.28 12.85 -42.24
N THR A 134 55.25 12.33 -41.47
CA THR A 134 55.55 10.89 -41.45
C THR A 134 54.42 10.07 -40.83
N PHE A 135 53.81 10.55 -39.74
CA PHE A 135 52.77 9.84 -39.00
C PHE A 135 51.42 9.80 -39.74
N PHE A 136 51.12 10.80 -40.58
CA PHE A 136 49.87 10.86 -41.34
C PHE A 136 50.01 10.46 -42.81
N ASN A 137 51.18 10.66 -43.45
CA ASN A 137 51.33 10.55 -44.90
C ASN A 137 52.32 9.46 -45.38
N ASN A 138 53.12 8.86 -44.50
CA ASN A 138 54.18 7.94 -44.95
C ASN A 138 53.70 6.48 -45.07
N ALA A 139 53.61 6.00 -46.32
CA ALA A 139 53.24 4.62 -46.65
C ALA A 139 54.18 3.54 -46.06
N THR A 140 55.39 3.89 -45.66
CA THR A 140 56.35 2.94 -45.03
C THR A 140 55.94 2.57 -43.61
N TYR A 141 55.23 3.47 -42.91
CA TYR A 141 54.66 3.22 -41.59
C TYR A 141 53.21 2.73 -41.65
N ALA A 142 52.70 2.46 -42.86
CA ALA A 142 51.39 1.88 -43.13
C ALA A 142 51.41 0.34 -43.16
N ASP A 143 52.53 -0.29 -42.82
CA ASP A 143 52.67 -1.75 -42.77
C ASP A 143 52.11 -2.29 -41.44
N PRO A 144 51.05 -3.13 -41.46
CA PRO A 144 50.44 -3.71 -40.26
C PRO A 144 51.39 -4.58 -39.42
N TYR A 145 52.58 -4.89 -39.91
CA TYR A 145 53.57 -5.73 -39.21
C TYR A 145 54.74 -4.95 -38.59
N ILE A 146 54.80 -3.62 -38.73
CA ILE A 146 55.86 -2.80 -38.15
C ILE A 146 55.37 -2.21 -36.81
N SER A 147 56.26 -2.13 -35.82
CA SER A 147 56.01 -1.83 -34.41
C SER A 147 55.44 -0.43 -34.07
N LEU A 148 55.07 0.38 -35.07
CA LEU A 148 54.60 1.75 -34.92
C LEU A 148 53.45 2.01 -35.90
N PRO A 149 52.20 1.75 -35.52
CA PRO A 149 51.06 2.05 -36.39
C PRO A 149 50.93 3.56 -36.58
N SER A 150 50.88 3.96 -37.85
CA SER A 150 50.61 5.32 -38.28
C SER A 150 49.17 5.43 -38.78
N ILE A 151 48.60 6.63 -38.81
CA ILE A 151 47.26 6.85 -39.42
C ILE A 151 47.30 6.57 -40.93
N ALA A 152 48.49 6.57 -41.55
CA ALA A 152 48.68 6.16 -42.94
C ALA A 152 48.34 4.68 -43.21
N MET A 153 48.25 3.80 -42.20
CA MET A 153 47.73 2.42 -42.34
C MET A 153 46.29 2.38 -42.86
N ILE A 154 45.51 3.42 -42.60
CA ILE A 154 44.07 3.42 -42.85
C ILE A 154 43.80 3.59 -44.35
N VAL A 155 44.68 4.28 -45.09
CA VAL A 155 44.37 4.70 -46.46
C VAL A 155 45.61 4.78 -47.34
N THR A 156 45.73 3.83 -48.28
CA THR A 156 46.60 4.06 -49.43
C THR A 156 46.04 5.25 -50.20
N ASN A 157 46.80 6.36 -50.27
CA ASN A 157 46.53 7.59 -51.05
C ASN A 157 45.81 8.77 -50.35
N LEU A 158 45.71 8.86 -49.02
CA LEU A 158 45.38 10.15 -48.39
C LEU A 158 46.63 10.99 -48.11
N SER A 159 46.49 12.31 -48.18
CA SER A 159 47.58 13.25 -47.89
C SER A 159 47.07 14.40 -47.05
N TYR A 160 47.40 14.37 -45.77
CA TYR A 160 47.08 15.37 -44.79
C TYR A 160 48.00 16.58 -44.97
N SER A 161 47.41 17.77 -45.08
CA SER A 161 48.20 18.99 -44.93
C SER A 161 48.75 19.07 -43.50
N LEU A 162 49.89 19.74 -43.31
CA LEU A 162 50.48 19.90 -41.97
C LEU A 162 49.50 20.51 -40.97
N ALA A 163 48.71 21.52 -41.41
CA ALA A 163 47.69 22.16 -40.57
C ALA A 163 46.55 21.20 -40.21
N ALA A 164 46.13 20.35 -41.14
CA ALA A 164 45.08 19.37 -40.87
C ALA A 164 45.57 18.22 -39.98
N ALA A 165 46.80 17.74 -40.20
CA ALA A 165 47.43 16.75 -39.34
C ALA A 165 47.56 17.27 -37.90
N GLN A 166 47.92 18.54 -37.73
CA GLN A 166 48.01 19.18 -36.42
C GLN A 166 46.63 19.33 -35.77
N ALA A 167 45.63 19.84 -36.50
CA ALA A 167 44.27 19.99 -35.98
C ALA A 167 43.65 18.65 -35.56
N LEU A 168 43.82 17.61 -36.39
CA LEU A 168 43.34 16.27 -36.09
C LEU A 168 44.04 15.63 -34.91
N LEU A 169 45.34 15.89 -34.71
CA LEU A 169 46.08 15.25 -33.64
C LEU A 169 45.89 15.97 -32.30
N PHE A 170 45.79 17.31 -32.30
CA PHE A 170 45.92 18.11 -31.07
C PHE A 170 44.83 19.13 -30.79
N ASP A 171 44.26 19.79 -31.80
CA ASP A 171 43.47 21.02 -31.58
C ASP A 171 41.96 20.83 -31.78
N GLY A 172 41.56 19.70 -32.35
CA GLY A 172 40.19 19.42 -32.76
C GLY A 172 39.72 20.22 -33.98
N ILE A 173 38.50 19.95 -34.43
CA ILE A 173 37.84 20.56 -35.59
C ILE A 173 36.53 21.17 -35.15
N TYR A 174 36.34 22.47 -35.36
CA TYR A 174 35.05 23.10 -35.13
C TYR A 174 34.02 22.68 -36.20
N ASP A 175 33.03 21.88 -35.82
CA ASP A 175 31.85 21.57 -36.63
C ASP A 175 30.61 21.73 -35.75
N GLY A 176 29.86 22.82 -35.96
CA GLY A 176 28.69 23.21 -35.16
C GLY A 176 27.48 22.28 -35.25
N SER A 177 27.63 21.08 -35.81
CA SER A 177 26.55 20.12 -36.05
C SER A 177 26.84 18.68 -35.56
N PHE A 178 27.99 18.45 -34.89
CA PHE A 178 28.37 17.13 -34.41
C PHE A 178 27.70 16.78 -33.07
N VAL A 179 27.13 15.58 -32.99
CA VAL A 179 26.66 14.97 -31.73
C VAL A 179 27.56 13.76 -31.49
N ASN A 180 28.25 13.75 -30.34
CA ASN A 180 29.14 12.64 -30.01
C ASN A 180 28.34 11.35 -29.69
N PRO A 181 28.97 10.16 -29.61
CA PRO A 181 28.30 8.90 -29.25
C PRO A 181 27.55 8.92 -27.92
N TRP A 182 27.90 9.87 -27.05
CA TRP A 182 27.37 10.03 -25.70
C TRP A 182 26.23 11.06 -25.63
N GLY A 183 25.68 11.48 -26.77
CA GLY A 183 24.51 12.36 -26.84
C GLY A 183 24.78 13.84 -26.53
N LEU A 184 26.04 14.24 -26.35
CA LEU A 184 26.39 15.63 -26.09
C LEU A 184 26.56 16.39 -27.42
N PRO A 185 25.86 17.53 -27.62
CA PRO A 185 26.14 18.42 -28.73
C PRO A 185 27.53 19.04 -28.53
N SER A 186 28.53 18.57 -29.27
CA SER A 186 29.86 19.17 -29.28
C SER A 186 30.05 19.92 -30.59
N ASN A 187 30.23 21.24 -30.50
CA ASN A 187 30.61 22.09 -31.63
C ASN A 187 32.04 21.83 -32.14
N THR A 188 32.74 20.83 -31.60
CA THR A 188 34.14 20.55 -31.87
C THR A 188 34.39 19.04 -31.84
N VAL A 189 34.89 18.47 -32.94
CA VAL A 189 35.50 17.12 -32.94
C VAL A 189 36.84 17.27 -32.24
N MET A 190 37.01 16.70 -31.06
CA MET A 190 38.27 16.78 -30.31
C MET A 190 39.44 16.18 -31.09
N GLY A 191 40.65 16.69 -30.86
CA GLY A 191 41.88 16.11 -31.41
C GLY A 191 42.06 14.68 -30.93
N ILE A 192 42.65 13.79 -31.74
CA ILE A 192 42.84 12.37 -31.42
C ILE A 192 43.59 12.17 -30.08
N LEU A 193 44.52 13.07 -29.77
CA LEU A 193 45.30 13.04 -28.53
C LEU A 193 44.78 14.02 -27.47
N GLU A 194 43.61 14.63 -27.66
CA GLU A 194 42.92 15.31 -26.56
C GLU A 194 42.26 14.28 -25.66
N GLU A 195 42.35 14.49 -24.34
CA GLU A 195 41.76 13.61 -23.32
C GLU A 195 42.14 12.13 -23.51
N MET A 196 43.43 11.86 -23.77
CA MET A 196 43.94 10.50 -24.04
C MET A 196 43.65 9.49 -22.93
N GLU A 197 43.49 9.97 -21.70
CA GLU A 197 43.09 9.18 -20.54
C GLU A 197 41.68 8.58 -20.68
N PHE A 198 40.79 9.26 -21.41
CA PHE A 198 39.41 8.83 -21.67
C PHE A 198 39.21 8.36 -23.11
N GLY A 199 40.20 8.60 -23.99
CA GLY A 199 40.11 8.22 -25.40
C GLY A 199 39.00 8.92 -26.16
N THR A 200 38.40 9.97 -25.60
CA THR A 200 37.27 10.70 -26.18
C THR A 200 37.67 11.39 -27.49
N GLY A 201 38.89 11.93 -27.57
CA GLY A 201 39.48 12.45 -28.80
C GLY A 201 39.55 11.40 -29.92
N ALA A 202 40.13 10.24 -29.63
CA ALA A 202 40.17 9.12 -30.57
C ALA A 202 38.74 8.67 -30.93
N SER A 203 37.88 8.40 -29.95
CA SER A 203 36.48 7.99 -30.18
C SER A 203 35.74 8.96 -31.09
N ASN A 204 35.82 10.27 -30.84
CA ASN A 204 35.17 11.30 -31.64
C ASN A 204 35.67 11.32 -33.08
N PHE A 205 36.98 11.22 -33.28
CA PHE A 205 37.56 11.11 -34.62
C PHE A 205 37.01 9.89 -35.37
N TYR A 206 36.91 8.72 -34.72
CA TYR A 206 36.37 7.51 -35.35
C TYR A 206 34.87 7.58 -35.61
N THR A 207 34.09 8.14 -34.70
CA THR A 207 32.66 8.40 -34.91
C THR A 207 32.43 9.40 -36.04
N PHE A 208 33.25 10.45 -36.14
CA PHE A 208 33.22 11.39 -37.25
C PHE A 208 33.43 10.67 -38.59
N MET A 209 34.43 9.80 -38.67
CA MET A 209 34.70 9.00 -39.87
C MET A 209 33.59 7.98 -40.18
N GLY A 210 33.00 7.35 -39.17
CA GLY A 210 31.87 6.43 -39.34
C GLY A 210 30.59 7.13 -39.82
N ASN A 211 30.28 8.29 -39.25
CA ASN A 211 29.11 9.10 -39.62
C ASN A 211 29.24 9.68 -41.02
N ALA A 212 30.42 10.18 -41.41
CA ALA A 212 30.68 10.66 -42.78
C ALA A 212 30.37 9.58 -43.83
N TRP A 213 30.63 8.30 -43.51
CA TRP A 213 30.28 7.17 -44.36
C TRP A 213 28.77 6.86 -44.34
N TYR A 214 28.15 6.73 -43.16
CA TYR A 214 26.74 6.33 -43.01
C TYR A 214 25.76 7.31 -43.65
N TRP A 215 25.93 8.62 -43.41
CA TRP A 215 25.00 9.66 -43.88
C TRP A 215 24.85 9.68 -45.39
N LYS A 216 25.95 9.45 -46.13
CA LYS A 216 25.94 9.45 -47.59
C LYS A 216 25.18 8.27 -48.20
N TYR A 217 25.26 7.10 -47.57
CA TYR A 217 24.77 5.85 -48.17
C TYR A 217 23.40 5.41 -47.66
N VAL A 218 23.03 5.78 -46.44
CA VAL A 218 21.77 5.32 -45.83
C VAL A 218 20.68 6.39 -45.87
N ILE A 219 21.04 7.66 -45.67
CA ILE A 219 20.06 8.76 -45.54
C ILE A 219 19.96 9.59 -46.84
N GLY A 220 20.89 9.41 -47.78
CA GLY A 220 20.95 10.14 -49.04
C GLY A 220 21.80 11.43 -48.94
N PRO A 221 21.85 12.26 -50.01
CA PRO A 221 22.96 13.17 -50.31
C PRO A 221 23.02 14.46 -49.47
N TYR A 222 22.71 14.41 -48.17
CA TYR A 222 22.96 15.54 -47.28
C TYR A 222 24.47 15.67 -47.01
N SER A 223 25.03 16.82 -47.39
CA SER A 223 26.45 17.08 -47.67
C SER A 223 27.31 17.50 -46.48
N TYR A 224 26.78 17.53 -45.26
CA TYR A 224 27.40 18.29 -44.17
C TYR A 224 28.73 17.73 -43.62
N PRO A 225 28.85 16.43 -43.27
CA PRO A 225 30.13 15.90 -42.74
C PRO A 225 31.20 15.70 -43.81
N MET A 226 30.78 15.50 -45.07
CA MET A 226 31.67 15.09 -46.16
C MET A 226 32.53 16.26 -46.67
N ASP A 227 31.97 17.47 -46.73
CA ASP A 227 32.69 18.67 -47.16
C ASP A 227 33.81 19.02 -46.16
N SER A 228 33.51 18.94 -44.85
CA SER A 228 34.49 19.08 -43.78
C SER A 228 35.61 18.05 -43.88
N ALA A 229 35.27 16.78 -44.10
CA ALA A 229 36.25 15.71 -44.30
C ALA A 229 37.14 15.96 -45.54
N MET A 230 36.56 16.32 -46.69
CA MET A 230 37.33 16.59 -47.91
C MET A 230 38.33 17.74 -47.74
N TYR A 231 37.93 18.79 -47.02
CA TYR A 231 38.79 19.93 -46.73
C TYR A 231 39.95 19.56 -45.80
N LEU A 232 39.67 18.82 -44.71
CA LEU A 232 40.68 18.43 -43.73
C LEU A 232 41.68 17.43 -44.30
N TYR A 233 41.22 16.43 -45.04
CA TYR A 233 42.07 15.36 -45.54
C TYR A 233 42.73 15.67 -46.89
N ASN A 234 42.41 16.83 -47.50
CA ASN A 234 42.77 17.17 -48.88
C ASN A 234 42.47 16.01 -49.86
N ALA A 235 41.34 15.35 -49.63
CA ALA A 235 40.98 14.08 -50.22
C ALA A 235 39.93 14.25 -51.32
N THR A 236 40.04 13.47 -52.38
CA THR A 236 38.93 13.27 -53.32
C THR A 236 37.85 12.41 -52.66
N GLU A 237 36.62 12.57 -53.15
CA GLU A 237 35.49 11.73 -52.76
C GLU A 237 35.81 10.24 -52.91
N ALA A 238 36.43 9.83 -54.01
CA ALA A 238 36.82 8.43 -54.25
C ALA A 238 37.85 7.91 -53.22
N GLN A 239 38.77 8.75 -52.76
CA GLN A 239 39.72 8.40 -51.70
C GLN A 239 38.99 8.21 -50.36
N LEU A 240 38.06 9.11 -50.00
CA LEU A 240 37.24 8.96 -48.79
C LEU A 240 36.35 7.71 -48.81
N LEU A 241 35.83 7.34 -49.97
CA LEU A 241 35.01 6.14 -50.15
C LEU A 241 35.77 4.82 -49.99
N SER A 242 37.10 4.85 -50.14
CA SER A 242 37.95 3.66 -49.91
C SER A 242 38.28 3.42 -48.44
N ILE A 243 38.00 4.40 -47.57
CA ILE A 243 38.24 4.33 -46.14
C ILE A 243 37.10 3.54 -45.49
N THR A 244 37.38 2.31 -45.06
CA THR A 244 36.51 1.64 -44.09
C THR A 244 37.11 1.87 -42.72
N ALA A 245 36.66 2.91 -42.01
CA ALA A 245 37.04 3.15 -40.62
C ALA A 245 36.81 1.89 -39.75
N GLY A 246 35.79 1.08 -40.09
CA GLY A 246 35.56 -0.23 -39.48
C GLY A 246 36.73 -1.22 -39.63
N GLY A 247 37.38 -1.30 -40.80
CA GLY A 247 38.44 -2.28 -41.03
C GLY A 247 39.72 -2.03 -40.22
N TYR A 248 40.10 -0.76 -40.03
CA TYR A 248 41.22 -0.41 -39.15
C TYR A 248 40.86 -0.63 -37.68
N MET A 249 39.64 -0.28 -37.27
CA MET A 249 39.17 -0.45 -35.90
C MET A 249 39.10 -1.92 -35.51
N ASP A 250 38.53 -2.75 -36.38
CA ASP A 250 38.46 -4.20 -36.19
C ASP A 250 39.88 -4.79 -36.05
N TRP A 251 40.83 -4.32 -36.88
CA TRP A 251 42.21 -4.77 -36.78
C TRP A 251 42.93 -4.25 -35.53
N ALA A 252 42.82 -2.95 -35.24
CA ALA A 252 43.52 -2.29 -34.12
C ALA A 252 43.03 -2.83 -32.78
N PHE A 253 41.71 -3.00 -32.62
CA PHE A 253 41.12 -3.58 -31.42
C PHE A 253 41.39 -5.07 -31.28
N ALA A 254 41.47 -5.83 -32.38
CA ALA A 254 41.78 -7.25 -32.30
C ALA A 254 43.28 -7.56 -32.12
N ASN A 255 44.18 -6.74 -32.69
CA ASN A 255 45.59 -7.10 -32.81
C ASN A 255 46.55 -6.17 -32.07
N TRP A 256 46.22 -4.88 -31.92
CA TRP A 256 47.15 -3.89 -31.37
C TRP A 256 46.81 -3.47 -29.95
N VAL A 257 45.58 -3.01 -29.71
CA VAL A 257 45.12 -2.51 -28.40
C VAL A 257 45.37 -3.52 -27.28
N PRO A 258 45.05 -4.83 -27.42
CA PRO A 258 45.33 -5.79 -26.35
C PRO A 258 46.82 -5.87 -25.99
N GLY A 259 47.70 -5.86 -26.99
CA GLY A 259 49.15 -5.94 -26.81
C GLY A 259 49.75 -4.66 -26.24
N ALA A 260 49.33 -3.50 -26.74
CA ALA A 260 49.76 -2.19 -26.26
C ALA A 260 49.30 -1.95 -24.82
N PHE A 261 48.06 -2.33 -24.51
CA PHE A 261 47.50 -2.21 -23.18
C PHE A 261 48.26 -3.08 -22.16
N ALA A 262 48.43 -4.37 -22.48
CA ALA A 262 49.16 -5.29 -21.61
C ALA A 262 50.63 -4.87 -21.41
N ALA A 263 51.30 -4.35 -22.44
CA ALA A 263 52.67 -3.86 -22.34
C ALA A 263 52.80 -2.60 -21.47
N THR A 264 51.77 -1.73 -21.49
CA THR A 264 51.78 -0.46 -20.74
C THR A 264 51.38 -0.64 -19.29
N PHE A 265 50.36 -1.45 -19.03
CA PHE A 265 49.73 -1.56 -17.70
C PHE A 265 50.00 -2.88 -16.99
N GLY A 266 50.57 -3.88 -17.67
CA GLY A 266 50.86 -5.20 -17.09
C GLY A 266 49.63 -6.05 -16.79
N ILE A 267 48.46 -5.67 -17.29
CA ILE A 267 47.17 -6.36 -17.13
C ILE A 267 46.44 -6.47 -18.47
N THR A 268 45.54 -7.43 -18.58
CA THR A 268 44.68 -7.60 -19.77
C THR A 268 43.62 -6.50 -19.84
N VAL A 269 43.05 -6.28 -21.03
CA VAL A 269 41.92 -5.36 -21.23
C VAL A 269 40.75 -5.76 -20.33
N ALA A 270 40.43 -7.06 -20.23
CA ALA A 270 39.36 -7.55 -19.36
C ALA A 270 39.59 -7.23 -17.86
N GLU A 271 40.81 -7.42 -17.37
CA GLU A 271 41.17 -7.04 -15.99
C GLU A 271 41.08 -5.53 -15.77
N ALA A 272 41.40 -4.73 -16.79
CA ALA A 272 41.24 -3.30 -16.74
C ALA A 272 39.81 -2.80 -16.83
N LEU A 273 38.90 -3.52 -17.50
CA LEU A 273 37.48 -3.18 -17.49
C LEU A 273 36.95 -3.23 -16.06
N SER A 274 37.19 -4.34 -15.38
CA SER A 274 36.71 -4.51 -14.02
C SER A 274 37.40 -3.54 -13.07
N THR A 275 38.70 -3.34 -13.23
CA THR A 275 39.44 -2.32 -12.46
C THR A 275 38.94 -0.91 -12.73
N GLY A 276 38.62 -0.59 -13.99
CA GLY A 276 38.08 0.69 -14.42
C GLY A 276 36.70 0.94 -13.83
N PHE A 277 35.84 -0.07 -13.84
CA PHE A 277 34.54 -0.05 -13.17
C PHE A 277 34.68 0.29 -11.69
N TYR A 278 35.54 -0.43 -10.94
CA TYR A 278 35.72 -0.17 -9.51
C TYR A 278 36.30 1.21 -9.22
N ARG A 279 37.19 1.72 -10.08
CA ARG A 279 37.72 3.09 -9.98
C ARG A 279 36.65 4.14 -10.23
N GLN A 280 35.81 3.93 -11.25
CA GLN A 280 34.69 4.82 -11.53
C GLN A 280 33.69 4.79 -10.38
N TRP A 281 33.21 3.62 -10.00
CA TRP A 281 32.23 3.47 -8.94
C TRP A 281 32.69 4.09 -7.61
N ALA A 282 33.92 3.78 -7.17
CA ALA A 282 34.41 4.23 -5.86
C ALA A 282 34.92 5.67 -5.84
N ASN A 283 35.45 6.19 -6.95
CA ASN A 283 36.23 7.43 -6.96
C ASN A 283 35.94 8.35 -8.15
N ALA A 284 34.93 8.04 -8.97
CA ALA A 284 34.56 8.81 -10.17
C ALA A 284 35.74 9.13 -11.10
N THR A 285 36.69 8.21 -11.23
CA THR A 285 38.01 8.49 -11.84
C THR A 285 37.96 8.86 -13.33
N PHE A 286 36.92 8.44 -14.05
CA PHE A 286 36.79 8.68 -15.48
C PHE A 286 35.73 9.71 -15.84
N PHE A 287 34.70 9.83 -15.00
CA PHE A 287 33.62 10.79 -15.19
C PHE A 287 33.35 11.50 -13.87
N ASP A 288 33.83 12.74 -13.76
CA ASP A 288 33.72 13.58 -12.57
C ASP A 288 32.25 13.97 -12.27
N ASP A 289 31.39 13.96 -13.28
CA ASP A 289 29.94 14.18 -13.16
C ASP A 289 29.13 12.86 -13.05
N GLY A 290 29.84 11.73 -13.02
CA GLY A 290 29.27 10.38 -13.03
C GLY A 290 28.82 9.90 -14.40
N ILE A 291 28.60 8.60 -14.50
CA ILE A 291 27.98 7.97 -15.67
C ILE A 291 26.48 8.25 -15.63
N ASP A 292 25.94 8.81 -16.72
CA ASP A 292 24.50 8.96 -16.90
C ASP A 292 23.88 7.63 -17.33
N ILE A 293 23.31 6.91 -16.36
CA ILE A 293 22.61 5.65 -16.61
C ILE A 293 21.31 5.90 -17.40
N GLY A 294 20.73 7.09 -17.26
CA GLY A 294 19.43 7.43 -17.85
C GLY A 294 19.50 7.38 -19.37
N ALA A 295 20.61 7.88 -19.94
CA ALA A 295 20.89 7.78 -21.36
C ALA A 295 20.86 6.32 -21.86
N PHE A 296 21.28 5.33 -21.06
CA PHE A 296 21.24 3.92 -21.43
C PHE A 296 19.82 3.36 -21.45
N LEU A 297 18.99 3.76 -20.47
CA LEU A 297 17.63 3.24 -20.29
C LEU A 297 16.58 4.05 -21.10
N GLY A 298 17.01 5.07 -21.86
CA GLY A 298 16.10 5.97 -22.57
C GLY A 298 15.24 6.84 -21.65
N ILE A 299 15.69 7.08 -20.42
CA ILE A 299 15.05 7.94 -19.42
C ILE A 299 15.89 9.21 -19.21
N SER A 300 15.25 10.32 -18.84
CA SER A 300 15.96 11.58 -18.62
C SER A 300 16.90 11.49 -17.42
N GLU A 301 18.20 11.68 -17.65
CA GLU A 301 19.31 11.83 -16.69
C GLU A 301 19.13 11.06 -15.36
N LEU A 302 19.67 9.83 -15.31
CA LEU A 302 19.78 9.05 -14.06
C LEU A 302 21.25 8.99 -13.67
N LYS A 303 21.71 10.01 -12.92
CA LYS A 303 23.07 10.10 -12.38
C LYS A 303 23.14 9.57 -10.95
N GLY A 304 24.36 9.28 -10.47
CA GLY A 304 24.60 8.84 -9.09
C GLY A 304 24.81 7.32 -8.95
N PHE A 305 25.28 6.67 -10.02
CA PHE A 305 25.76 5.29 -9.94
C PHE A 305 26.94 5.13 -8.98
N GLU A 306 27.82 6.13 -8.96
CA GLU A 306 29.07 6.12 -8.22
C GLU A 306 28.84 6.48 -6.76
N VAL A 307 29.35 5.65 -5.86
CA VAL A 307 29.45 6.01 -4.43
C VAL A 307 30.50 7.13 -4.22
N GLY A 308 31.44 7.28 -5.15
CA GLY A 308 32.50 8.29 -5.13
C GLY A 308 32.12 9.69 -5.58
N LEU A 309 30.83 10.04 -5.61
CA LEU A 309 30.36 11.38 -5.96
C LEU A 309 29.53 12.00 -4.82
N PRO A 310 29.67 13.32 -4.58
CA PRO A 310 30.57 14.25 -5.27
C PRO A 310 32.06 14.12 -4.85
N ASP A 311 32.33 13.37 -3.77
CA ASP A 311 33.67 13.21 -3.21
C ASP A 311 34.16 11.77 -3.37
N PRO A 312 35.43 11.54 -3.77
CA PRO A 312 35.96 10.19 -3.93
C PRO A 312 36.04 9.45 -2.58
N THR A 313 35.59 8.20 -2.54
CA THR A 313 35.61 7.39 -1.30
C THR A 313 37.02 6.99 -0.87
N ASN A 314 37.97 6.95 -1.81
CA ASN A 314 39.31 6.39 -1.66
C ASN A 314 39.33 4.93 -1.21
N ILE A 315 38.27 4.17 -1.51
CA ILE A 315 38.23 2.71 -1.28
C ILE A 315 39.20 2.02 -2.24
N SER A 316 39.95 1.03 -1.72
CA SER A 316 40.92 0.28 -2.53
C SER A 316 40.21 -0.64 -3.54
N ILE A 317 40.83 -0.88 -4.70
CA ILE A 317 40.27 -1.78 -5.72
C ILE A 317 40.03 -3.19 -5.15
N ALA A 318 40.92 -3.69 -4.29
CA ALA A 318 40.75 -5.00 -3.64
C ALA A 318 39.47 -5.04 -2.79
N THR A 319 39.24 -3.99 -2.00
CA THR A 319 38.00 -3.82 -1.22
C THR A 319 36.78 -3.74 -2.13
N CYS A 320 36.84 -3.00 -3.24
CA CYS A 320 35.73 -2.93 -4.20
C CYS A 320 35.40 -4.31 -4.78
N ILE A 321 36.41 -5.12 -5.13
CA ILE A 321 36.21 -6.49 -5.62
C ILE A 321 35.46 -7.32 -4.59
N ASP A 322 35.84 -7.24 -3.32
CA ASP A 322 35.16 -7.99 -2.24
C ASP A 322 33.72 -7.47 -2.00
N LEU A 323 33.51 -6.16 -2.05
CA LEU A 323 32.18 -5.52 -1.92
C LEU A 323 31.21 -5.87 -3.05
N TRP A 324 31.73 -6.21 -4.24
CA TRP A 324 30.94 -6.61 -5.41
C TRP A 324 30.90 -8.13 -5.64
N ASN A 325 31.54 -8.92 -4.78
CA ASN A 325 31.62 -10.36 -4.91
C ASN A 325 30.34 -11.05 -4.40
N VAL A 326 29.49 -11.53 -5.31
CA VAL A 326 28.24 -12.24 -4.98
C VAL A 326 28.42 -13.46 -4.07
N SER A 327 29.61 -14.08 -4.10
CA SER A 327 29.92 -15.24 -3.24
C SER A 327 30.37 -14.84 -1.83
N HIS A 328 30.66 -13.56 -1.58
CA HIS A 328 30.99 -13.06 -0.26
C HIS A 328 29.70 -12.80 0.53
N PRO A 329 29.50 -13.41 1.71
CA PRO A 329 28.22 -13.37 2.42
C PRO A 329 27.80 -11.98 2.88
N LEU A 330 28.76 -11.06 3.09
CA LEU A 330 28.49 -9.66 3.47
C LEU A 330 28.55 -8.67 2.30
N SER A 331 28.68 -9.15 1.05
CA SER A 331 28.65 -8.27 -0.12
C SER A 331 27.23 -7.71 -0.31
N PHE A 332 27.09 -6.44 -0.73
CA PHE A 332 25.78 -5.89 -1.07
C PHE A 332 25.22 -6.44 -2.40
N THR A 333 26.04 -7.16 -3.18
CA THR A 333 25.57 -7.95 -4.33
C THR A 333 25.18 -9.39 -3.96
N ASN A 334 25.32 -9.76 -2.69
CA ASN A 334 24.72 -10.97 -2.13
C ASN A 334 23.40 -10.57 -1.44
N GLU A 335 22.34 -11.35 -1.61
CA GLU A 335 21.03 -11.00 -1.05
C GLU A 335 21.04 -10.89 0.49
N ASN A 336 21.64 -11.86 1.18
CA ASN A 336 21.74 -11.81 2.65
C ASN A 336 22.67 -10.68 3.09
N GLY A 337 23.78 -10.47 2.38
CA GLY A 337 24.70 -9.38 2.67
C GLY A 337 24.05 -8.01 2.49
N LEU A 338 23.20 -7.84 1.47
CA LEU A 338 22.42 -6.61 1.27
C LEU A 338 21.52 -6.31 2.47
N MET A 339 20.87 -7.31 3.05
CA MET A 339 20.09 -7.13 4.29
C MET A 339 20.97 -6.63 5.43
N ASP A 340 22.18 -7.19 5.61
CA ASP A 340 23.12 -6.71 6.63
C ASP A 340 23.52 -5.24 6.41
N TRP A 341 23.66 -4.79 5.16
CA TRP A 341 23.92 -3.38 4.83
C TRP A 341 22.74 -2.47 5.15
N LEU A 342 21.51 -2.93 4.92
CA LEU A 342 20.30 -2.18 5.24
C LEU A 342 20.08 -2.05 6.75
N ASP A 343 20.25 -3.14 7.50
CA ASP A 343 20.16 -3.13 8.96
C ASP A 343 21.25 -2.25 9.59
N ALA A 344 22.47 -2.29 9.05
CA ALA A 344 23.52 -1.35 9.41
C ALA A 344 23.11 0.11 9.13
N GLY A 345 22.41 0.37 8.02
CA GLY A 345 21.86 1.70 7.69
C GLY A 345 20.71 2.16 8.61
N LEU A 346 19.93 1.22 9.13
CA LEU A 346 18.88 1.46 10.13
C LEU A 346 19.43 1.69 11.55
N GLY A 347 20.75 1.53 11.74
CA GLY A 347 21.46 1.87 12.97
C GLY A 347 21.97 0.69 13.78
N ASP A 348 22.00 -0.53 13.23
CA ASP A 348 22.64 -1.66 13.88
C ASP A 348 24.16 -1.46 13.98
N THR A 349 24.65 -1.14 15.17
CA THR A 349 26.07 -0.83 15.41
C THR A 349 26.98 -2.05 15.31
N ASP A 350 26.46 -3.25 15.55
CA ASP A 350 27.23 -4.49 15.48
C ASP A 350 27.47 -4.88 14.02
N LEU A 351 26.45 -4.74 13.17
CA LEU A 351 26.58 -4.92 11.72
C LEU A 351 27.47 -3.83 11.10
N GLN A 352 27.33 -2.56 11.50
CA GLN A 352 28.26 -1.50 11.06
C GLN A 352 29.72 -1.85 11.39
N THR A 353 29.98 -2.34 12.62
CA THR A 353 31.33 -2.75 13.05
C THR A 353 31.84 -3.95 12.24
N THR A 354 30.97 -4.92 11.98
CA THR A 354 31.28 -6.14 11.21
C THR A 354 31.64 -5.79 9.77
N LEU A 355 30.85 -4.94 9.11
CA LEU A 355 31.09 -4.49 7.73
C LEU A 355 32.38 -3.66 7.65
N MET A 356 32.59 -2.70 8.56
CA MET A 356 33.83 -1.91 8.60
C MET A 356 35.07 -2.79 8.78
N THR A 357 35.01 -3.78 9.68
CA THR A 357 36.14 -4.66 9.94
C THR A 357 36.40 -5.58 8.75
N THR A 358 35.35 -6.18 8.18
CA THR A 358 35.47 -7.14 7.08
C THR A 358 36.03 -6.50 5.82
N PHE A 359 35.50 -5.33 5.44
CA PHE A 359 35.92 -4.62 4.23
C PHE A 359 37.02 -3.58 4.48
N SER A 360 37.52 -3.47 5.71
CA SER A 360 38.51 -2.45 6.13
C SER A 360 38.09 -1.02 5.81
N LEU A 361 36.81 -0.70 6.01
CA LEU A 361 36.22 0.60 5.72
C LEU A 361 36.40 1.55 6.91
N THR A 362 36.62 2.83 6.60
CA THR A 362 36.47 3.91 7.58
C THR A 362 34.98 4.19 7.84
N PRO A 363 34.63 4.83 8.98
CA PRO A 363 33.24 5.24 9.23
C PRO A 363 32.65 6.10 8.11
N THR A 364 33.43 7.03 7.55
CA THR A 364 33.00 7.87 6.42
C THR A 364 32.67 7.04 5.18
N GLN A 365 33.54 6.10 4.81
CA GLN A 365 33.31 5.21 3.66
C GLN A 365 32.07 4.34 3.85
N LEU A 366 31.87 3.79 5.05
CA LEU A 366 30.66 3.03 5.38
C LEU A 366 29.41 3.90 5.17
N THR A 367 29.38 5.12 5.72
CA THR A 367 28.24 6.04 5.57
C THR A 367 27.97 6.39 4.11
N MET A 368 29.02 6.63 3.32
CA MET A 368 28.87 6.89 1.88
C MET A 368 28.23 5.72 1.15
N ILE A 369 28.69 4.48 1.40
CA ILE A 369 28.12 3.27 0.78
C ILE A 369 26.67 3.08 1.20
N ILE A 370 26.35 3.17 2.49
CA ILE A 370 24.97 3.02 2.98
C ILE A 370 24.04 4.05 2.34
N THR A 371 24.46 5.33 2.32
CA THR A 371 23.66 6.41 1.71
C THR A 371 23.45 6.18 0.21
N TRP A 372 24.52 5.80 -0.49
CA TRP A 372 24.47 5.46 -1.91
C TRP A 372 23.53 4.27 -2.17
N LEU A 373 23.64 3.21 -1.38
CA LEU A 373 22.85 2.00 -1.53
C LEU A 373 21.36 2.24 -1.29
N SER A 374 20.99 3.00 -0.25
CA SER A 374 19.60 3.42 -0.05
C SER A 374 19.07 4.23 -1.23
N ASN A 375 19.85 5.20 -1.74
CA ASN A 375 19.47 5.96 -2.93
C ASN A 375 19.33 5.07 -4.19
N PHE A 376 20.21 4.08 -4.34
CA PHE A 376 20.16 3.13 -5.46
C PHE A 376 18.89 2.27 -5.40
N ILE A 377 18.53 1.77 -4.21
CA ILE A 377 17.31 0.96 -3.99
C ILE A 377 16.05 1.77 -4.26
N ASP A 378 16.00 3.01 -3.79
CA ASP A 378 14.79 3.83 -3.89
C ASP A 378 14.59 4.46 -5.27
N ASN A 379 15.68 4.83 -5.97
CA ASN A 379 15.59 5.64 -7.20
C ASN A 379 16.09 4.93 -8.46
N VAL A 380 17.09 4.07 -8.36
CA VAL A 380 17.71 3.42 -9.55
C VAL A 380 17.09 2.05 -9.82
N THR A 381 16.95 1.23 -8.78
CA THR A 381 16.38 -0.12 -8.89
C THR A 381 14.98 -0.12 -9.53
N PRO A 382 14.04 0.78 -9.17
CA PRO A 382 12.73 0.78 -9.81
C PRO A 382 12.77 1.08 -11.31
N ALA A 383 13.72 1.92 -11.76
CA ALA A 383 13.91 2.21 -13.18
C ALA A 383 14.47 1.00 -13.93
N LEU A 384 15.45 0.31 -13.35
CA LEU A 384 16.03 -0.91 -13.92
C LEU A 384 15.02 -2.06 -13.98
N VAL A 385 14.21 -2.22 -12.93
CA VAL A 385 13.12 -3.21 -12.92
C VAL A 385 12.08 -2.90 -14.00
N LEU A 386 11.73 -1.63 -14.19
CA LEU A 386 10.80 -1.21 -15.24
C LEU A 386 11.36 -1.51 -16.64
N ASP A 387 12.63 -1.21 -16.88
CA ASP A 387 13.29 -1.51 -18.16
C ASP A 387 13.33 -3.03 -18.43
N ALA A 388 13.70 -3.83 -17.42
CA ALA A 388 13.84 -5.27 -17.56
C ALA A 388 12.50 -6.02 -17.73
N THR A 389 11.43 -5.56 -17.05
CA THR A 389 10.15 -6.29 -16.97
C THR A 389 9.01 -5.63 -17.74
N GLY A 390 9.13 -4.35 -18.08
CA GLY A 390 8.03 -3.53 -18.59
C GLY A 390 6.97 -3.18 -17.54
N GLN A 391 7.21 -3.46 -16.25
CA GLN A 391 6.29 -3.20 -15.14
C GLN A 391 6.96 -2.41 -14.03
N THR A 392 6.20 -1.53 -13.37
CA THR A 392 6.70 -0.80 -12.19
C THR A 392 6.82 -1.74 -10.98
N VAL A 393 7.65 -1.37 -10.01
CA VAL A 393 7.77 -2.17 -8.76
C VAL A 393 6.42 -2.30 -8.05
N SER A 394 5.58 -1.26 -8.05
CA SER A 394 4.24 -1.31 -7.46
C SER A 394 3.32 -2.31 -8.19
N GLN A 395 3.41 -2.39 -9.53
CA GLN A 395 2.69 -3.40 -10.30
C GLN A 395 3.18 -4.81 -9.97
N LEU A 396 4.49 -5.01 -9.89
CA LEU A 396 5.09 -6.30 -9.50
C LEU A 396 4.75 -6.67 -8.05
N ALA A 397 4.66 -5.71 -7.13
CA ALA A 397 4.25 -5.93 -5.74
C ALA A 397 2.81 -6.42 -5.66
N THR A 398 1.94 -5.87 -6.49
CA THR A 398 0.55 -6.34 -6.63
C THR A 398 0.49 -7.76 -7.18
N LEU A 399 1.33 -8.10 -8.17
CA LEU A 399 1.42 -9.47 -8.70
C LEU A 399 2.00 -10.46 -7.68
N ALA A 400 3.03 -10.04 -6.93
CA ALA A 400 3.62 -10.80 -5.85
C ALA A 400 2.62 -11.02 -4.71
N PHE A 401 1.77 -10.03 -4.40
CA PHE A 401 0.64 -10.21 -3.50
C PHE A 401 -0.28 -11.33 -3.97
N TYR A 402 -0.69 -11.32 -5.24
CA TYR A 402 -1.58 -12.36 -5.77
C TYR A 402 -0.94 -13.74 -5.72
N GLU A 403 0.34 -13.85 -6.08
CA GLU A 403 1.06 -15.12 -6.02
C GLU A 403 1.21 -15.62 -4.59
N GLN A 404 1.61 -14.76 -3.65
CA GLN A 404 1.76 -15.11 -2.24
C GLN A 404 0.42 -15.55 -1.66
N TRP A 405 -0.64 -14.78 -1.93
CA TRP A 405 -1.98 -15.09 -1.45
C TRP A 405 -2.49 -16.45 -1.96
N ALA A 406 -2.26 -16.75 -3.25
CA ALA A 406 -2.75 -17.97 -3.88
C ALA A 406 -1.87 -19.20 -3.67
N ASN A 407 -0.55 -19.02 -3.62
CA ASN A 407 0.43 -20.11 -3.69
C ASN A 407 1.39 -20.17 -2.51
N GLY A 408 1.37 -19.17 -1.62
CA GLY A 408 2.31 -19.07 -0.50
C GLY A 408 3.75 -18.77 -0.95
N THR A 409 3.92 -18.27 -2.17
CA THR A 409 5.23 -17.92 -2.75
C THR A 409 5.19 -16.57 -3.44
N ILE A 410 6.34 -15.90 -3.50
CA ILE A 410 6.59 -14.73 -4.35
C ILE A 410 7.67 -15.13 -5.36
N PHE A 411 7.33 -15.09 -6.64
CA PHE A 411 8.16 -15.53 -7.77
C PHE A 411 8.74 -16.95 -7.58
N GLY A 412 7.94 -17.85 -7.01
CA GLY A 412 8.32 -19.25 -6.73
C GLY A 412 9.14 -19.46 -5.46
N GLU A 413 9.44 -18.41 -4.70
CA GLU A 413 10.17 -18.49 -3.43
C GLU A 413 9.24 -18.30 -2.22
N VAL A 414 9.49 -19.02 -1.14
CA VAL A 414 8.77 -18.81 0.14
C VAL A 414 9.39 -17.59 0.82
N VAL A 415 8.77 -16.43 0.61
CA VAL A 415 9.30 -15.16 1.16
C VAL A 415 8.63 -14.79 2.48
N LEU A 416 7.32 -15.03 2.61
CA LEU A 416 6.56 -14.74 3.83
C LEU A 416 6.01 -16.06 4.42
N PRO A 417 6.85 -16.83 5.15
CA PRO A 417 6.47 -18.15 5.65
C PRO A 417 5.34 -18.12 6.69
N ASP A 418 5.22 -17.01 7.44
CA ASP A 418 4.17 -16.81 8.44
C ASP A 418 2.95 -16.03 7.90
N GLY A 419 3.00 -15.65 6.62
CA GLY A 419 1.97 -14.91 5.89
C GLY A 419 1.98 -13.40 6.11
N PHE A 420 1.21 -12.67 5.29
CA PHE A 420 1.16 -11.20 5.27
C PHE A 420 0.83 -10.57 6.62
N LEU A 421 -0.07 -11.19 7.38
CA LEU A 421 -0.44 -10.64 8.68
C LEU A 421 0.70 -10.77 9.72
N GLY A 422 1.58 -11.76 9.56
CA GLY A 422 2.77 -11.91 10.42
C GLY A 422 3.74 -10.73 10.29
N GLU A 423 3.79 -10.09 9.13
CA GLU A 423 4.60 -8.89 8.88
C GLU A 423 4.00 -7.63 9.54
N ILE A 424 2.68 -7.62 9.77
CA ILE A 424 2.00 -6.52 10.48
C ILE A 424 2.20 -6.68 11.99
N ASP A 425 1.90 -7.87 12.51
CA ASP A 425 2.12 -8.24 13.90
C ASP A 425 2.43 -9.74 13.97
N ALA A 426 3.55 -10.09 14.59
CA ALA A 426 3.98 -11.49 14.70
C ALA A 426 2.94 -12.39 15.38
N SER A 427 2.06 -11.85 16.24
CA SER A 427 0.95 -12.60 16.85
C SER A 427 -0.16 -12.96 15.85
N PHE A 428 -0.20 -12.31 14.68
CA PHE A 428 -1.13 -12.61 13.61
C PHE A 428 -0.57 -13.63 12.61
N GLY A 429 0.69 -14.04 12.75
CA GLY A 429 1.27 -15.12 11.95
C GLY A 429 0.61 -16.48 12.20
N GLY A 430 0.83 -17.41 11.28
CA GLY A 430 0.38 -18.80 11.41
C GLY A 430 -1.10 -19.05 11.09
N ALA A 431 -1.49 -20.32 11.10
CA ALA A 431 -2.85 -20.74 10.78
C ALA A 431 -3.90 -20.16 11.77
N ALA A 432 -5.07 -19.72 11.32
CA ALA A 432 -5.50 -19.59 9.93
C ALA A 432 -4.76 -18.45 9.20
N TYR A 433 -4.09 -18.78 8.09
CA TYR A 433 -3.34 -17.79 7.32
C TYR A 433 -4.30 -16.86 6.57
N PHE A 434 -3.86 -15.63 6.31
CA PHE A 434 -4.58 -14.76 5.38
C PHE A 434 -4.49 -15.28 3.95
N GLU A 435 -3.40 -15.93 3.58
CA GLU A 435 -3.21 -16.58 2.30
C GLU A 435 -3.96 -17.90 2.22
N ILE A 436 -4.72 -18.08 1.14
CA ILE A 436 -5.33 -19.38 0.83
C ILE A 436 -4.30 -20.41 0.39
N GLY A 437 -3.16 -19.96 -0.16
CA GLY A 437 -2.04 -20.79 -0.58
C GLY A 437 -1.12 -21.29 0.53
N LEU A 438 -1.42 -21.01 1.79
CA LEU A 438 -0.61 -21.47 2.92
C LEU A 438 -1.37 -22.50 3.79
N PRO A 439 -0.71 -23.60 4.19
CA PRO A 439 0.69 -23.94 3.94
C PRO A 439 0.94 -24.62 2.58
N SER A 440 -0.09 -24.78 1.75
CA SER A 440 0.01 -25.44 0.45
C SER A 440 -0.72 -24.64 -0.63
N PRO A 441 -0.17 -24.57 -1.87
CA PRO A 441 -0.77 -23.79 -2.94
C PRO A 441 -2.24 -24.15 -3.20
N SER A 442 -3.07 -23.12 -3.42
CA SER A 442 -4.50 -23.29 -3.72
C SER A 442 -4.76 -23.80 -5.14
N GLY A 443 -3.82 -23.61 -6.06
CA GLY A 443 -3.97 -23.93 -7.48
C GLY A 443 -4.59 -22.81 -8.32
N LEU A 444 -5.05 -21.72 -7.69
CA LEU A 444 -5.59 -20.56 -8.38
C LEU A 444 -4.56 -19.95 -9.34
N SER A 445 -5.01 -19.66 -10.56
CA SER A 445 -4.20 -18.93 -11.53
C SER A 445 -4.12 -17.44 -11.17
N LEU A 446 -3.09 -16.77 -11.69
CA LEU A 446 -2.95 -15.32 -11.54
C LEU A 446 -4.16 -14.55 -12.08
N ALA A 447 -4.76 -15.00 -13.17
CA ALA A 447 -5.94 -14.35 -13.76
C ALA A 447 -7.17 -14.45 -12.85
N GLU A 448 -7.37 -15.60 -12.20
CA GLU A 448 -8.44 -15.79 -11.21
C GLU A 448 -8.20 -14.91 -9.98
N CYS A 449 -6.96 -14.83 -9.50
CA CYS A 449 -6.60 -13.97 -8.37
C CYS A 449 -6.85 -12.49 -8.67
N ILE A 450 -6.39 -12.00 -9.84
CA ILE A 450 -6.66 -10.63 -10.27
C ILE A 450 -8.17 -10.36 -10.30
N ASN A 451 -8.97 -11.30 -10.82
CA ASN A 451 -10.42 -11.12 -10.89
C ASN A 451 -11.09 -11.13 -9.51
N LEU A 452 -10.61 -11.96 -8.58
CA LEU A 452 -11.08 -12.03 -7.19
C LEU A 452 -10.77 -10.75 -6.40
N TRP A 453 -9.62 -10.13 -6.68
CA TRP A 453 -9.12 -8.92 -6.02
C TRP A 453 -9.31 -7.64 -6.87
N ASP A 454 -10.15 -7.69 -7.91
CA ASP A 454 -10.44 -6.50 -8.73
C ASP A 454 -11.41 -5.56 -7.99
N VAL A 455 -10.89 -4.44 -7.49
CA VAL A 455 -11.69 -3.39 -6.83
C VAL A 455 -12.76 -2.76 -7.71
N PHE A 456 -12.68 -2.93 -9.03
CA PHE A 456 -13.68 -2.45 -9.99
C PHE A 456 -14.74 -3.50 -10.33
N ASN A 457 -14.52 -4.76 -9.99
CA ASN A 457 -15.50 -5.83 -10.18
C ASN A 457 -16.51 -5.81 -9.03
N ASP A 458 -17.78 -5.59 -9.37
CA ASP A 458 -18.86 -5.46 -8.39
C ASP A 458 -19.21 -6.78 -7.70
N LYS A 459 -18.55 -7.91 -7.99
CA LYS A 459 -18.77 -9.23 -7.36
C LYS A 459 -17.67 -9.66 -6.38
N THR A 460 -16.58 -8.90 -6.29
CA THR A 460 -15.40 -9.26 -5.48
C THR A 460 -15.67 -9.18 -3.98
N PHE A 461 -14.65 -9.53 -3.19
CA PHE A 461 -14.71 -9.47 -1.73
C PHE A 461 -15.04 -8.08 -1.19
N PHE A 462 -14.71 -7.01 -1.92
CA PHE A 462 -14.72 -5.64 -1.42
C PHE A 462 -16.08 -4.92 -1.51
N TYR A 463 -17.00 -5.42 -2.32
CA TYR A 463 -18.24 -4.71 -2.59
C TYR A 463 -19.37 -5.25 -1.70
N GLY A 464 -19.72 -4.52 -0.64
CA GLY A 464 -20.70 -4.95 0.39
C GLY A 464 -22.00 -5.57 -0.16
N PRO A 465 -22.69 -4.96 -1.16
CA PRO A 465 -23.92 -5.52 -1.72
C PRO A 465 -23.72 -6.85 -2.48
N SER A 466 -22.55 -7.11 -3.06
CA SER A 466 -22.27 -8.40 -3.69
C SER A 466 -21.68 -9.41 -2.73
N PHE A 467 -20.96 -8.97 -1.71
CA PHE A 467 -20.55 -9.83 -0.61
C PHE A 467 -21.78 -10.52 -0.01
N THR A 468 -22.84 -9.75 0.29
CA THR A 468 -24.10 -10.28 0.84
C THR A 468 -24.87 -11.17 -0.13
N SER A 469 -24.79 -10.95 -1.45
CA SER A 469 -25.56 -11.72 -2.45
C SER A 469 -24.82 -12.89 -3.09
N VAL A 470 -23.48 -12.91 -3.04
CA VAL A 470 -22.62 -13.94 -3.66
C VAL A 470 -21.90 -14.75 -2.59
N TRP A 471 -21.18 -14.09 -1.70
CA TRP A 471 -20.26 -14.75 -0.76
C TRP A 471 -20.97 -15.24 0.50
N LEU A 472 -21.77 -14.38 1.14
CA LEU A 472 -22.47 -14.71 2.38
C LEU A 472 -23.37 -15.96 2.27
N PRO A 473 -24.14 -16.19 1.20
CA PRO A 473 -24.91 -17.42 1.05
C PRO A 473 -24.04 -18.68 1.06
N ALA A 474 -22.87 -18.64 0.42
CA ALA A 474 -21.93 -19.76 0.41
C ALA A 474 -21.26 -19.96 1.79
N LEU A 475 -20.92 -18.86 2.48
CA LEU A 475 -20.46 -18.89 3.88
C LEU A 475 -21.51 -19.44 4.86
N MET A 476 -22.79 -19.34 4.53
CA MET A 476 -23.91 -19.92 5.28
C MET A 476 -24.24 -21.38 4.89
N GLY A 477 -23.47 -21.99 3.98
CA GLY A 477 -23.64 -23.38 3.56
C GLY A 477 -24.48 -23.56 2.30
N GLY A 478 -24.78 -22.48 1.59
CA GLY A 478 -25.37 -22.49 0.26
C GLY A 478 -24.39 -22.93 -0.84
N PRO A 479 -24.87 -23.02 -2.10
CA PRO A 479 -24.07 -23.44 -3.24
C PRO A 479 -23.02 -22.39 -3.64
N THR A 480 -21.86 -22.86 -4.14
CA THR A 480 -20.74 -22.04 -4.63
C THR A 480 -20.86 -21.62 -6.11
N THR A 481 -21.93 -22.02 -6.81
CA THR A 481 -22.06 -21.87 -8.26
C THR A 481 -21.94 -20.42 -8.74
N ALA A 482 -22.36 -19.45 -7.94
CA ALA A 482 -22.19 -18.03 -8.26
C ALA A 482 -20.70 -17.64 -8.29
N ILE A 483 -19.92 -18.10 -7.31
CA ILE A 483 -18.46 -17.86 -7.23
C ILE A 483 -17.77 -18.49 -8.44
N GLU A 484 -18.07 -19.76 -8.72
CA GLU A 484 -17.54 -20.49 -9.89
C GLU A 484 -17.80 -19.73 -11.20
N THR A 485 -19.03 -19.24 -11.38
CA THR A 485 -19.44 -18.56 -12.62
C THR A 485 -18.80 -17.18 -12.78
N TYR A 486 -18.75 -16.38 -11.71
CA TYR A 486 -18.25 -15.01 -11.79
C TYR A 486 -16.72 -14.95 -11.86
N PHE A 487 -16.03 -15.86 -11.18
CA PHE A 487 -14.57 -15.86 -11.08
C PHE A 487 -13.88 -16.86 -11.99
N LEU A 488 -14.65 -17.70 -12.68
CA LEU A 488 -14.17 -18.76 -13.58
C LEU A 488 -13.32 -19.83 -12.87
N VAL A 489 -13.45 -19.93 -11.54
CA VAL A 489 -12.78 -20.94 -10.70
C VAL A 489 -13.54 -22.26 -10.73
N SER A 490 -12.83 -23.36 -10.48
CA SER A 490 -13.44 -24.68 -10.32
C SER A 490 -14.27 -24.79 -9.03
N ALA A 491 -15.16 -25.78 -8.97
CA ALA A 491 -15.94 -26.05 -7.76
C ALA A 491 -15.05 -26.43 -6.55
N GLY A 492 -13.89 -27.03 -6.78
CA GLY A 492 -12.91 -27.33 -5.73
C GLY A 492 -12.31 -26.05 -5.15
N GLU A 493 -11.79 -25.18 -6.02
CA GLU A 493 -11.22 -23.88 -5.62
C GLU A 493 -12.27 -22.98 -4.94
N ALA A 494 -13.51 -22.98 -5.43
CA ALA A 494 -14.60 -22.22 -4.79
C ALA A 494 -14.92 -22.75 -3.38
N ALA A 495 -14.88 -24.07 -3.17
CA ALA A 495 -15.06 -24.67 -1.85
C ALA A 495 -13.89 -24.34 -0.91
N ASP A 496 -12.66 -24.32 -1.42
CA ASP A 496 -11.47 -23.95 -0.66
C ASP A 496 -11.50 -22.47 -0.28
N LEU A 497 -11.92 -21.57 -1.19
CA LEU A 497 -12.13 -20.14 -0.92
C LEU A 497 -13.15 -19.90 0.20
N VAL A 498 -14.29 -20.59 0.15
CA VAL A 498 -15.32 -20.50 1.20
C VAL A 498 -14.81 -21.06 2.53
N THR A 499 -14.03 -22.15 2.49
CA THR A 499 -13.44 -22.75 3.70
C THR A 499 -12.41 -21.81 4.33
N TRP A 500 -11.55 -21.20 3.52
CA TRP A 500 -10.58 -20.19 3.94
C TRP A 500 -11.27 -18.98 4.57
N LEU A 501 -12.25 -18.37 3.92
CA LEU A 501 -12.99 -17.22 4.47
C LEU A 501 -13.67 -17.55 5.80
N ARG A 502 -14.28 -18.74 5.92
CA ARG A 502 -14.89 -19.18 7.19
C ARG A 502 -13.86 -19.31 8.30
N ALA A 503 -12.66 -19.82 8.00
CA ALA A 503 -11.59 -19.94 8.98
C ALA A 503 -11.02 -18.56 9.35
N PHE A 504 -10.85 -17.67 8.38
CA PHE A 504 -10.35 -16.31 8.59
C PHE A 504 -11.30 -15.48 9.49
N ALA A 505 -12.60 -15.62 9.28
CA ALA A 505 -13.64 -15.00 10.11
C ALA A 505 -14.01 -15.81 11.37
N ASP A 506 -13.35 -16.95 11.61
CA ASP A 506 -13.67 -17.95 12.65
C ASP A 506 -15.17 -18.23 12.83
N MET A 507 -15.86 -18.55 11.74
CA MET A 507 -17.28 -18.93 11.76
C MET A 507 -17.54 -20.31 12.41
N THR A 508 -16.51 -20.92 13.00
CA THR A 508 -16.54 -22.27 13.58
C THR A 508 -16.14 -22.32 15.07
N GLY A 509 -15.69 -21.19 15.63
CA GLY A 509 -15.05 -21.10 16.94
C GLY A 509 -15.48 -19.89 17.75
N ASP A 510 -14.53 -19.26 18.44
CA ASP A 510 -14.74 -18.05 19.25
C ASP A 510 -14.39 -16.82 18.38
N PRO A 511 -15.38 -16.11 17.82
CA PRO A 511 -15.13 -15.04 16.86
C PRO A 511 -14.29 -13.89 17.42
N ALA A 512 -14.19 -13.74 18.75
CA ALA A 512 -13.28 -12.77 19.38
C ALA A 512 -11.79 -13.11 19.17
N THR A 513 -11.49 -14.34 18.75
CA THR A 513 -10.14 -14.82 18.43
C THR A 513 -9.91 -15.00 16.93
N SER A 514 -10.89 -14.64 16.09
CA SER A 514 -10.74 -14.74 14.63
C SER A 514 -9.68 -13.77 14.10
N LYS A 515 -9.03 -14.12 12.99
CA LYS A 515 -8.06 -13.20 12.36
C LYS A 515 -8.74 -11.92 11.89
N ALA A 516 -9.95 -12.02 11.34
CA ALA A 516 -10.77 -10.86 11.00
C ALA A 516 -11.01 -9.94 12.22
N ALA A 517 -11.35 -10.52 13.37
CA ALA A 517 -11.51 -9.77 14.63
C ALA A 517 -10.22 -9.10 15.10
N MET A 518 -9.08 -9.79 15.00
CA MET A 518 -7.78 -9.24 15.37
C MET A 518 -7.41 -8.06 14.48
N VAL A 519 -7.61 -8.17 13.16
CA VAL A 519 -7.35 -7.09 12.20
C VAL A 519 -8.28 -5.90 12.45
N LEU A 520 -9.59 -6.11 12.62
CA LEU A 520 -10.51 -5.04 13.00
C LEU A 520 -10.08 -4.35 14.29
N ALA A 521 -9.71 -5.13 15.31
CA ALA A 521 -9.32 -4.56 16.60
C ALA A 521 -8.06 -3.69 16.49
N TYR A 522 -7.11 -4.14 15.66
CA TYR A 522 -5.89 -3.40 15.33
C TYR A 522 -6.21 -2.09 14.58
N ASP A 523 -6.99 -2.17 13.50
CA ASP A 523 -7.31 -1.02 12.64
C ASP A 523 -8.07 0.08 13.39
N TYR A 524 -9.02 -0.28 14.24
CA TYR A 524 -9.81 0.68 15.03
C TYR A 524 -9.16 1.05 16.37
N GLY A 525 -8.11 0.33 16.80
CA GLY A 525 -7.55 0.47 18.14
C GLY A 525 -8.57 0.17 19.26
N GLN A 526 -9.52 -0.72 19.00
CA GLN A 526 -10.66 -1.05 19.87
C GLN A 526 -10.84 -2.56 19.97
N THR A 527 -11.34 -3.04 21.10
CA THR A 527 -11.78 -4.45 21.22
C THR A 527 -13.02 -4.71 20.38
N ILE A 528 -13.25 -5.96 19.98
CA ILE A 528 -14.46 -6.34 19.22
C ILE A 528 -15.73 -6.00 19.98
N THR A 529 -15.77 -6.17 21.30
CA THR A 529 -16.90 -5.73 22.13
C THR A 529 -17.17 -4.22 22.03
N GLN A 530 -16.12 -3.39 21.92
CA GLN A 530 -16.29 -1.95 21.73
C GLN A 530 -16.84 -1.62 20.35
N ILE A 531 -16.34 -2.29 19.31
CA ILE A 531 -16.85 -2.15 17.93
C ILE A 531 -18.31 -2.61 17.86
N ALA A 532 -18.65 -3.75 18.46
CA ALA A 532 -20.01 -4.27 18.57
C ALA A 532 -20.95 -3.36 19.35
N THR A 533 -20.46 -2.74 20.42
CA THR A 533 -21.23 -1.72 21.15
C THR A 533 -21.49 -0.48 20.30
N ALA A 534 -20.51 -0.05 19.49
CA ALA A 534 -20.68 1.08 18.57
C ALA A 534 -21.69 0.75 17.47
N ALA A 535 -21.60 -0.43 16.85
CA ALA A 535 -22.55 -0.94 15.88
C ALA A 535 -23.97 -1.05 16.47
N PHE A 536 -24.10 -1.55 17.71
CA PHE A 536 -25.37 -1.57 18.43
C PHE A 536 -25.97 -0.16 18.56
N TYR A 537 -25.15 0.83 18.93
CA TYR A 537 -25.61 2.21 19.05
C TYR A 537 -26.02 2.81 17.71
N GLU A 538 -25.26 2.55 16.65
CA GLU A 538 -25.60 3.02 15.31
C GLU A 538 -26.90 2.39 14.82
N GLN A 539 -27.04 1.06 14.94
CA GLN A 539 -28.25 0.35 14.55
C GLN A 539 -29.46 0.88 15.33
N TRP A 540 -29.32 1.03 16.64
CA TRP A 540 -30.38 1.57 17.47
C TRP A 540 -30.77 3.01 17.08
N SER A 541 -29.80 3.88 16.78
CA SER A 541 -30.10 5.29 16.50
C SER A 541 -30.45 5.60 15.05
N ASN A 542 -29.87 4.89 14.10
CA ASN A 542 -29.88 5.22 12.67
C ASN A 542 -30.47 4.10 11.80
N GLY A 543 -30.67 2.91 12.36
CA GLY A 543 -31.20 1.76 11.64
C GLY A 543 -30.18 1.13 10.69
N THR A 544 -28.90 1.47 10.86
CA THR A 544 -27.79 1.02 10.03
C THR A 544 -26.61 0.58 10.89
N ILE A 545 -25.75 -0.26 10.34
CA ILE A 545 -24.42 -0.58 10.88
C ILE A 545 -23.39 -0.20 9.82
N ASN A 546 -22.46 0.70 10.15
CA ASN A 546 -21.52 1.32 9.21
C ASN A 546 -22.20 1.94 7.97
N GLY A 547 -23.42 2.45 8.12
CA GLY A 547 -24.23 3.02 7.04
C GLY A 547 -24.99 2.00 6.18
N ASP A 548 -24.81 0.70 6.41
CA ASP A 548 -25.51 -0.37 5.70
C ASP A 548 -26.72 -0.91 6.48
N ASP A 549 -27.73 -1.38 5.75
CA ASP A 549 -28.94 -1.99 6.30
C ASP A 549 -28.68 -3.46 6.69
N ALA A 550 -27.78 -3.66 7.65
CA ALA A 550 -27.33 -4.98 8.09
C ALA A 550 -28.43 -5.76 8.82
N LEU A 551 -29.32 -5.05 9.53
CA LEU A 551 -30.44 -5.61 10.30
C LEU A 551 -31.74 -4.86 9.97
N PRO A 552 -32.34 -5.12 8.78
CA PRO A 552 -33.50 -4.37 8.29
C PRO A 552 -34.75 -4.51 9.16
N ASP A 553 -34.86 -5.63 9.88
CA ASP A 553 -35.98 -5.91 10.78
C ASP A 553 -35.64 -5.65 12.26
N GLY A 554 -34.43 -5.17 12.56
CA GLY A 554 -33.96 -4.86 13.91
C GLY A 554 -33.52 -6.08 14.76
N PHE A 555 -32.98 -5.83 15.95
CA PHE A 555 -32.44 -6.83 16.87
C PHE A 555 -33.49 -7.83 17.36
N LEU A 556 -34.76 -7.42 17.47
CA LEU A 556 -35.82 -8.28 18.01
C LEU A 556 -36.33 -9.31 17.00
N ALA A 557 -36.06 -9.12 15.71
CA ALA A 557 -36.36 -10.11 14.67
C ALA A 557 -35.46 -11.36 14.77
N GLU A 558 -34.36 -11.27 15.52
CA GLU A 558 -33.40 -12.38 15.68
C GLU A 558 -33.67 -13.25 16.92
N ARG A 559 -34.67 -12.89 17.75
CA ARG A 559 -35.04 -13.63 18.97
C ARG A 559 -35.89 -14.87 18.67
N VAL A 560 -36.08 -15.70 19.70
CA VAL A 560 -36.99 -16.85 19.67
C VAL A 560 -38.04 -16.74 20.81
N PRO A 561 -39.35 -16.61 20.52
CA PRO A 561 -39.92 -16.32 19.20
C PRO A 561 -39.57 -14.88 18.74
N PRO A 562 -39.41 -14.66 17.43
CA PRO A 562 -39.04 -13.37 16.88
C PRO A 562 -40.19 -12.37 16.92
N ILE A 563 -39.88 -11.10 17.16
CA ILE A 563 -40.83 -9.98 17.02
C ILE A 563 -40.51 -9.28 15.70
N TYR A 564 -41.40 -9.42 14.72
CA TYR A 564 -41.22 -8.85 13.38
C TYR A 564 -42.01 -7.57 13.19
N GLY A 565 -41.40 -6.61 12.50
CA GLY A 565 -42.07 -5.40 12.01
C GLY A 565 -42.26 -4.31 13.07
N PRO A 566 -42.86 -3.17 12.68
CA PRO A 566 -42.99 -2.02 13.56
C PRO A 566 -44.03 -2.26 14.67
N PRO A 567 -43.85 -1.60 15.84
CA PRO A 567 -42.77 -0.67 16.11
C PRO A 567 -41.45 -1.37 16.42
N TYR A 568 -40.35 -0.89 15.86
CA TYR A 568 -39.03 -1.44 16.07
C TYR A 568 -38.44 -0.95 17.41
N PHE A 569 -37.53 -1.74 17.98
CA PHE A 569 -36.75 -1.31 19.14
C PHE A 569 -35.81 -0.14 18.77
N GLU A 570 -35.30 -0.15 17.55
CA GLU A 570 -34.42 0.85 16.99
C GLU A 570 -35.20 2.13 16.68
N ILE A 571 -34.72 3.25 17.22
CA ILE A 571 -35.23 4.58 16.87
C ILE A 571 -35.04 4.80 15.37
N GLY A 572 -33.87 4.45 14.84
CA GLY A 572 -33.46 4.72 13.47
C GLY A 572 -34.35 4.10 12.39
N LEU A 573 -34.92 2.92 12.66
CA LEU A 573 -35.84 2.24 11.74
C LEU A 573 -37.23 2.90 11.71
N SER A 574 -37.59 3.64 12.76
CA SER A 574 -38.90 4.33 12.87
C SER A 574 -38.78 5.83 12.58
N PHE A 575 -37.65 6.44 12.92
CA PHE A 575 -37.39 7.87 12.90
C PHE A 575 -35.91 8.13 12.57
N SER A 576 -35.63 9.08 11.67
CA SER A 576 -34.24 9.49 11.41
C SER A 576 -33.72 10.33 12.58
N ALA A 577 -33.01 9.71 13.52
CA ALA A 577 -32.44 10.41 14.68
C ALA A 577 -31.03 10.95 14.39
N THR A 578 -30.20 10.28 13.60
CA THR A 578 -28.82 10.69 13.28
C THR A 578 -28.00 11.01 14.54
N LEU A 579 -28.05 10.12 15.53
CA LEU A 579 -27.31 10.31 16.80
C LEU A 579 -25.83 9.95 16.58
N THR A 580 -24.95 10.70 17.25
CA THR A 580 -23.52 10.37 17.30
C THR A 580 -23.24 9.28 18.33
N LEU A 581 -22.14 8.54 18.18
CA LEU A 581 -21.72 7.53 19.16
C LEU A 581 -21.59 8.09 20.58
N THR A 582 -21.07 9.31 20.75
CA THR A 582 -20.97 9.98 22.05
C THR A 582 -22.34 10.26 22.67
N GLN A 583 -23.32 10.68 21.85
CA GLN A 583 -24.68 10.91 22.32
C GLN A 583 -25.36 9.60 22.71
N CYS A 584 -25.21 8.54 21.91
CA CYS A 584 -25.68 7.21 22.27
C CYS A 584 -25.04 6.71 23.57
N ALA A 585 -23.72 6.81 23.72
CA ALA A 585 -23.04 6.42 24.94
C ALA A 585 -23.56 7.18 26.18
N ALA A 586 -23.90 8.47 26.06
CA ALA A 586 -24.53 9.25 27.13
C ALA A 586 -25.96 8.78 27.45
N LEU A 587 -26.76 8.53 26.41
CA LEU A 587 -28.13 8.01 26.52
C LEU A 587 -28.17 6.61 27.14
N TRP A 588 -27.13 5.81 26.93
CA TRP A 588 -26.99 4.44 27.43
C TRP A 588 -26.11 4.33 28.69
N ASN A 589 -25.79 5.45 29.34
CA ASN A 589 -24.94 5.45 30.54
C ASN A 589 -25.72 5.09 31.82
N VAL A 590 -25.52 3.87 32.31
CA VAL A 590 -26.13 3.33 33.54
C VAL A 590 -25.83 4.13 34.82
N ASN A 591 -24.80 4.98 34.81
CA ASN A 591 -24.44 5.85 35.94
C ASN A 591 -25.02 7.26 35.82
N SER A 592 -25.66 7.60 34.70
CA SER A 592 -26.23 8.93 34.44
C SER A 592 -27.69 8.99 34.88
N GLU A 593 -28.01 9.98 35.72
CA GLU A 593 -29.39 10.29 36.10
C GLU A 593 -30.22 10.92 34.95
N TYR A 594 -29.63 11.10 33.76
CA TYR A 594 -30.26 11.66 32.56
C TYR A 594 -30.35 10.66 31.40
N SER A 595 -29.88 9.42 31.61
CA SER A 595 -29.86 8.33 30.62
C SER A 595 -31.24 7.67 30.46
N LEU A 596 -31.46 7.01 29.31
CA LEU A 596 -32.64 6.18 29.07
C LEU A 596 -32.61 4.85 29.85
N VAL A 597 -31.43 4.39 30.27
CA VAL A 597 -31.24 3.10 30.96
C VAL A 597 -31.12 3.23 32.48
N THR A 598 -31.66 4.30 33.06
CA THR A 598 -31.83 4.43 34.51
C THR A 598 -33.25 4.84 34.85
N VAL A 599 -33.77 4.34 35.98
CA VAL A 599 -35.12 4.68 36.46
C VAL A 599 -35.28 6.20 36.67
N SER A 600 -34.27 6.84 37.25
CA SER A 600 -34.30 8.30 37.42
C SER A 600 -34.32 9.04 36.09
N GLY A 601 -33.52 8.58 35.13
CA GLY A 601 -33.43 9.22 33.82
C GLY A 601 -34.71 9.05 33.01
N ILE A 602 -35.29 7.84 32.96
CA ILE A 602 -36.51 7.60 32.18
C ILE A 602 -37.71 8.43 32.67
N HIS A 603 -37.84 8.63 33.99
CA HIS A 603 -38.82 9.55 34.55
C HIS A 603 -38.63 11.00 34.12
N LYS A 604 -37.38 11.45 33.92
CA LYS A 604 -37.10 12.78 33.37
C LYS A 604 -37.49 12.87 31.90
N TRP A 605 -37.25 11.82 31.13
CA TRP A 605 -37.65 11.74 29.71
C TRP A 605 -39.17 11.80 29.54
N TYR A 606 -39.96 11.06 30.34
CA TYR A 606 -41.42 11.18 30.32
C TYR A 606 -41.91 12.58 30.71
N LYS A 607 -41.31 13.21 31.73
CA LYS A 607 -41.62 14.61 32.10
C LYS A 607 -41.27 15.61 31.00
N ALA A 608 -40.26 15.32 30.19
CA ALA A 608 -39.90 16.18 29.06
C ALA A 608 -40.93 16.08 27.93
N ALA A 609 -41.51 14.90 27.69
CA ALA A 609 -42.61 14.71 26.74
C ALA A 609 -43.86 15.55 27.10
N GLU A 610 -44.07 15.83 28.39
CA GLU A 610 -45.18 16.65 28.90
C GLU A 610 -44.95 18.18 28.77
N GLY A 611 -43.85 18.62 28.15
CA GLY A 611 -43.58 20.04 27.87
C GLY A 611 -42.88 20.81 28.99
N ASN A 612 -42.17 20.14 29.89
CA ASN A 612 -41.45 20.75 31.02
C ASN A 612 -40.04 21.24 30.64
N THR A 613 -39.47 22.15 31.46
CA THR A 613 -38.07 22.61 31.49
C THR A 613 -36.99 21.51 31.47
N MET A 614 -37.40 20.26 31.72
CA MET A 614 -36.52 19.08 31.66
C MET A 614 -35.96 18.83 30.24
N TYR A 615 -36.68 19.25 29.19
CA TYR A 615 -36.28 19.07 27.79
C TYR A 615 -34.85 19.58 27.51
N THR A 616 -34.56 20.85 27.84
CA THR A 616 -33.24 21.46 27.58
C THR A 616 -32.13 20.83 28.42
N THR A 617 -32.47 20.41 29.65
CA THR A 617 -31.52 19.75 30.55
C THR A 617 -31.11 18.40 29.97
N LEU A 618 -32.07 17.57 29.55
CA LEU A 618 -31.79 16.28 28.91
C LEU A 618 -30.98 16.42 27.62
N ALA A 619 -31.34 17.39 26.79
CA ALA A 619 -30.60 17.67 25.56
C ALA A 619 -29.13 18.00 25.85
N THR A 620 -28.88 18.86 26.83
CA THR A 620 -27.51 19.28 27.19
C THR A 620 -26.72 18.14 27.82
N GLN A 621 -27.31 17.40 28.77
CA GLN A 621 -26.62 16.34 29.52
C GLN A 621 -26.33 15.08 28.69
N ASN A 622 -27.06 14.88 27.58
CA ASN A 622 -26.85 13.75 26.66
C ASN A 622 -26.08 14.16 25.39
N GLY A 623 -25.05 15.00 25.54
CA GLY A 623 -24.16 15.37 24.44
C GLY A 623 -24.72 16.41 23.47
N GLY A 624 -25.60 17.30 23.94
CA GLY A 624 -26.11 18.41 23.14
C GLY A 624 -27.08 17.99 22.03
N LEU A 625 -28.06 17.15 22.36
CA LEU A 625 -29.09 16.69 21.40
C LEU A 625 -29.83 17.88 20.78
N ASN A 626 -29.98 17.88 19.47
CA ASN A 626 -30.74 18.90 18.77
C ASN A 626 -32.26 18.64 18.85
N PHE A 627 -33.06 19.57 18.33
CA PHE A 627 -34.53 19.47 18.39
C PHE A 627 -35.08 18.23 17.66
N VAL A 628 -34.51 17.86 16.52
CA VAL A 628 -34.94 16.70 15.73
C VAL A 628 -34.62 15.40 16.47
N GLN A 629 -33.40 15.28 16.99
CA GLN A 629 -32.94 14.15 17.81
C GLN A 629 -33.81 13.93 19.05
N MET A 630 -34.08 15.01 19.78
CA MET A 630 -34.98 14.98 20.94
C MET A 630 -36.40 14.57 20.55
N GLY A 631 -36.93 15.10 19.45
CA GLY A 631 -38.25 14.74 18.93
C GLY A 631 -38.37 13.25 18.63
N ALA A 632 -37.39 12.68 17.91
CA ALA A 632 -37.36 11.27 17.56
C ALA A 632 -37.36 10.35 18.81
N ILE A 633 -36.55 10.67 19.83
CA ILE A 633 -36.50 9.90 21.08
C ILE A 633 -37.84 9.99 21.83
N LEU A 634 -38.42 11.19 21.93
CA LEU A 634 -39.68 11.41 22.66
C LEU A 634 -40.88 10.79 21.96
N GLU A 635 -40.84 10.64 20.64
CA GLU A 635 -41.87 9.95 19.85
C GLU A 635 -41.74 8.42 19.94
N TRP A 636 -40.50 7.92 19.90
CA TRP A 636 -40.20 6.49 20.04
C TRP A 636 -40.52 5.93 21.43
N LEU A 637 -40.18 6.67 22.49
CA LEU A 637 -40.18 6.14 23.84
C LEU A 637 -41.54 5.63 24.35
N PRO A 638 -42.68 6.31 24.12
CA PRO A 638 -44.00 5.78 24.48
C PRO A 638 -44.33 4.49 23.71
N VAL A 639 -43.96 4.42 22.43
CA VAL A 639 -44.24 3.26 21.57
C VAL A 639 -43.42 2.05 22.03
N PHE A 640 -42.14 2.24 22.34
CA PHE A 640 -41.29 1.19 22.90
C PHE A 640 -41.84 0.67 24.23
N ARG A 641 -42.27 1.56 25.12
CA ARG A 641 -42.88 1.19 26.41
C ARG A 641 -44.16 0.37 26.23
N ASP A 642 -45.11 0.89 25.44
CA ASP A 642 -46.46 0.33 25.37
C ASP A 642 -46.53 -0.95 24.53
N VAL A 643 -45.56 -1.18 23.64
CA VAL A 643 -45.58 -2.37 22.77
C VAL A 643 -44.46 -3.33 23.14
N ILE A 644 -43.21 -2.87 23.06
CA ILE A 644 -42.05 -3.77 23.17
C ILE A 644 -41.81 -4.22 24.61
N VAL A 645 -41.79 -3.30 25.57
CA VAL A 645 -41.58 -3.68 26.99
C VAL A 645 -42.66 -4.65 27.46
N ASN A 646 -43.89 -4.48 26.99
CA ASN A 646 -45.00 -5.38 27.30
C ASN A 646 -44.80 -6.79 26.72
N ILE A 647 -44.44 -6.90 25.44
CA ILE A 647 -44.15 -8.21 24.82
C ILE A 647 -43.00 -8.90 25.56
N LEU A 648 -41.95 -8.15 25.92
CA LEU A 648 -40.80 -8.70 26.66
C LEU A 648 -41.17 -9.12 28.09
N ALA A 649 -42.05 -8.37 28.77
CA ALA A 649 -42.53 -8.72 30.10
C ALA A 649 -43.45 -9.95 30.09
N GLU A 650 -44.27 -10.12 29.05
CA GLU A 650 -45.09 -11.33 28.84
C GLU A 650 -44.20 -12.56 28.67
N ASP A 651 -43.17 -12.48 27.82
CA ASP A 651 -42.19 -13.55 27.57
C ASP A 651 -41.42 -13.92 28.87
N ASP A 652 -40.92 -12.93 29.61
CA ASP A 652 -40.09 -13.17 30.80
C ASP A 652 -40.86 -13.66 32.03
N LYS A 653 -42.11 -13.20 32.21
CA LYS A 653 -42.88 -13.44 33.44
C LYS A 653 -44.11 -14.33 33.22
N ASN A 654 -44.35 -14.77 31.98
CA ASN A 654 -45.49 -15.61 31.59
C ASN A 654 -46.83 -15.07 32.11
N LEU A 655 -47.01 -13.74 32.00
CA LEU A 655 -48.17 -13.04 32.55
C LEU A 655 -49.39 -13.22 31.64
N PRO A 656 -50.60 -13.46 32.19
CA PRO A 656 -51.81 -13.73 31.40
C PRO A 656 -52.45 -12.46 30.79
N MET A 657 -51.92 -11.27 31.10
CA MET A 657 -52.48 -9.97 30.76
C MET A 657 -51.42 -8.88 30.94
N GLU A 658 -51.45 -7.89 30.07
CA GLU A 658 -50.59 -6.71 30.10
C GLU A 658 -50.73 -5.93 31.44
N PRO A 659 -49.63 -5.55 32.11
CA PRO A 659 -49.69 -4.85 33.41
C PRO A 659 -50.43 -3.50 33.38
N TYR A 660 -50.42 -2.79 32.24
CA TYR A 660 -51.14 -1.52 32.09
C TYR A 660 -52.64 -1.75 31.89
N ASP A 661 -53.08 -2.72 31.08
CA ASP A 661 -54.47 -3.16 30.98
C ASP A 661 -54.96 -3.72 32.30
N LEU A 662 -54.12 -4.45 33.04
CA LEU A 662 -54.43 -4.90 34.40
C LEU A 662 -54.62 -3.69 35.33
N GLY A 663 -53.71 -2.71 35.27
CA GLY A 663 -53.78 -1.49 36.07
C GLY A 663 -54.96 -0.61 35.73
N GLN A 664 -55.26 -0.42 34.44
CA GLN A 664 -56.39 0.35 33.94
C GLN A 664 -57.70 -0.39 34.23
N THR A 665 -57.75 -1.71 34.08
CA THR A 665 -58.91 -2.53 34.46
C THR A 665 -59.15 -2.47 35.97
N LEU A 666 -58.11 -2.52 36.79
CA LEU A 666 -58.20 -2.33 38.24
C LEU A 666 -58.65 -0.90 38.58
N ALA A 667 -58.12 0.12 37.92
CA ALA A 667 -58.49 1.52 38.14
C ALA A 667 -59.95 1.81 37.75
N ILE A 668 -60.39 1.31 36.60
CA ILE A 668 -61.75 1.44 36.10
C ILE A 668 -62.72 0.64 36.97
N SER A 669 -62.38 -0.60 37.34
CA SER A 669 -63.25 -1.43 38.20
C SER A 669 -63.36 -0.88 39.62
N LEU A 670 -62.27 -0.40 40.21
CA LEU A 670 -62.25 0.25 41.53
C LEU A 670 -62.90 1.64 41.48
N GLY A 671 -62.70 2.40 40.41
CA GLY A 671 -63.29 3.72 40.19
C GLY A 671 -64.81 3.66 39.93
N ALA A 672 -65.25 2.76 39.05
CA ALA A 672 -66.67 2.53 38.77
C ALA A 672 -67.39 1.90 39.98
N GLY A 673 -66.76 0.92 40.64
CA GLY A 673 -67.26 0.32 41.87
C GLY A 673 -67.35 1.33 43.01
N GLY A 674 -66.29 2.12 43.21
CA GLY A 674 -66.25 3.19 44.22
C GLY A 674 -67.26 4.31 43.94
N GLY A 675 -67.39 4.74 42.68
CA GLY A 675 -68.35 5.74 42.24
C GLY A 675 -69.81 5.29 42.40
N ALA A 676 -70.12 4.04 42.07
CA ALA A 676 -71.45 3.46 42.27
C ALA A 676 -71.83 3.39 43.76
N LEU A 677 -70.89 2.97 44.62
CA LEU A 677 -71.10 2.92 46.08
C LEU A 677 -71.26 4.32 46.68
N ALA A 678 -70.48 5.31 46.23
CA ALA A 678 -70.62 6.69 46.64
C ALA A 678 -71.98 7.29 46.21
N ALA A 679 -72.42 7.04 44.97
CA ALA A 679 -73.70 7.50 44.45
C ALA A 679 -74.89 6.87 45.21
N LEU A 680 -74.84 5.56 45.48
CA LEU A 680 -75.81 4.86 46.34
C LEU A 680 -75.83 5.43 47.76
N GLY A 681 -74.66 5.73 48.31
CA GLY A 681 -74.52 6.40 49.61
C GLY A 681 -75.19 7.77 49.63
N VAL A 682 -74.97 8.62 48.62
CA VAL A 682 -75.63 9.93 48.48
C VAL A 682 -77.15 9.79 48.36
N VAL A 683 -77.62 8.86 47.52
CA VAL A 683 -79.06 8.61 47.35
C VAL A 683 -79.70 8.16 48.67
N LEU A 684 -79.06 7.24 49.40
CA LEU A 684 -79.53 6.79 50.71
C LEU A 684 -79.47 7.91 51.76
N LEU A 685 -78.47 8.79 51.69
CA LEU A 685 -78.35 9.96 52.56
C LEU A 685 -79.50 10.95 52.31
N ILE A 686 -79.81 11.24 51.04
CA ILE A 686 -80.93 12.09 50.63
C ILE A 686 -82.27 11.47 51.06
N LEU A 687 -82.45 10.17 50.84
CA LEU A 687 -83.66 9.45 51.24
C LEU A 687 -83.82 9.38 52.77
N SER A 688 -82.71 9.29 53.53
CA SER A 688 -82.74 9.32 54.99
C SER A 688 -83.15 10.67 55.59
N ARG A 689 -83.04 11.77 54.83
CA ARG A 689 -83.50 13.10 55.23
C ARG A 689 -84.96 13.39 54.88
N ARG A 690 -85.57 12.61 53.98
CA ARG A 690 -86.97 12.77 53.56
C ARG A 690 -87.96 11.86 54.30
N SER A 691 -87.46 10.93 55.13
CA SER A 691 -88.23 10.01 55.99
C SER A 691 -87.86 10.18 57.44
#